data_AF-A0A818QEN0-F1
#
_entry.id   AF-A0A818QEN0-F1
#
_cell.length_a   1.000
_cell.length_b   1.000
_cell.length_c   1.000
_cell.angle_alpha   90.00
_cell.angle_beta   90.00
_cell.angle_gamma   90.00
#
_symmetry.space_group_name_H-M   'P 1'
#
loop_
_entity.id
_entity.type
_entity.pdbx_description
1 polymer ?
#
loop_
_entity_poly.entity_id
_entity_poly.type
_entity_poly.pdbx_seq_one_letter_code
_entity_poly.pdbx_strand_id
1 'polypeptide(L)'
;MKQEIYMKINQILPKSDWQKFIQNNEKPNHKVLMTNFDLNDANICQHVCQELKAYMSNQNLSEMFEFSSGVNNYDDYSDINQDDYIPSIKELTEQFNYTIGIALTRIEIWVESRLNQWINRPTGSQYERNRFEILLNFFEEYQNEALNHYWSEKGTTDPIGYTRFTLTSLTIIRSMHQKLCNDPKFERLKLHSIDIPNLIKLFEFLILPNREDMIRVRDLRDYFNDFSHKTYPDLLTNIDYVDAFGVYYASQSSTMNESIQIIRAQAEWDKQKKIQEVTDAKERYTSLMNSIRGLSCSCDYGNRYYRKCNRCVTKEHAESIRVSIYECPLPSKHESALAVIFELQMPIEIRSYRDVIWQFLNRPKPHPEHHMYEWLSVPPHKDKLGPFYINSNHCKVKLVSSTKSVTQSHYSYPPFIGSASIESFLYENSLEVQISPPKAIEFDDECHILTPQFGHPGYKPLQFTINTTEFVQNHVIAKLSDCSVRMKPTQFLEFGSFRSGHRLQWWNLLALFEMDSLPIAEESVTMLIMHSILQYGPRTMDGSSIYNSWCSEAHEQLFEDHFIDELVTRLDRRLDDCELNWQNELVLVIVTIITMRILTICNSTRQNKIVDLAIKCRRIGEKWIDLISKNIQTISSSAFNEIEILRLKLVIVGISCILTFSTNSDRIHYLLSSNEHIVSLLKSATTIHDNIILNKNQSNMSTFVRNIMRYSERILVMIQPTIAKFLQETSYQSFNDFAAIYWAVIRSKGTMNGEWKKRKQDSYDGWYDCLYESRIISIDCIRGTFLVDGMTIGFLPEKITKNELFVRVFDDHIFEVQLAESPKTYISKHSYHGNGRVQYEFYFNDQIKHLTITERHLQTNELFQLITYNCFQTELPDTFVSKHSHWMNIQKEIVEFRPICFKEPDFLDNKPYMLSLETGCVTSTIENNTQTLVNQSSTFFQNLFNRYFNRLDDKPYVYMMRDNISEPDIIIHIHLSRLGIAFEYNATTNIIKSREYSDMCIDEDQWLGTLTGLTSGLLLSPLPANNYRLDHYPYRKLIVPFGTIQSERNPSTNHQTVTIDRSSSISFPQKYFVFILNDRLKILQSTDSPTGWLYLALLHAMTSHPLPDQYTRMTGMERAFQLLNSAGCWSDQPFDAVSLNILGQIASISPKVNYYPEHLTCMEKIDWNSNGLPYSMQHFGYYLIAKKLIDSSQLFNFMYPLLPRAPDLYGKNRLEFKWFTLFDATFWLLFNSKKTNRQ
;
A
#
# COMPACT_ATOMS: atom_id res chain seq x y z
N MET A 1 2.02 -21.07 -72.92
CA MET A 1 2.01 -20.56 -71.54
C MET A 1 2.89 -21.32 -70.53
N LYS A 2 2.59 -22.54 -70.04
CA LYS A 2 3.45 -23.25 -69.05
C LYS A 2 4.88 -23.52 -69.55
N GLN A 3 5.03 -23.92 -70.81
CA GLN A 3 6.33 -24.10 -71.47
C GLN A 3 7.05 -22.77 -71.77
N GLU A 4 6.31 -21.70 -72.09
CA GLU A 4 6.90 -20.36 -72.26
C GLU A 4 7.40 -19.76 -70.95
N ILE A 5 6.70 -20.00 -69.83
CA ILE A 5 7.16 -19.62 -68.49
C ILE A 5 8.43 -20.41 -68.14
N TYR A 6 8.48 -21.72 -68.43
CA TYR A 6 9.68 -22.53 -68.22
C TYR A 6 10.88 -22.07 -69.05
N MET A 7 10.66 -21.67 -70.31
CA MET A 7 11.75 -21.14 -71.17
C MET A 7 12.19 -19.73 -70.74
N LYS A 8 11.27 -18.91 -70.19
CA LYS A 8 11.57 -17.57 -69.69
C LYS A 8 12.07 -17.52 -68.24
N ILE A 9 11.90 -18.58 -67.44
CA ILE A 9 12.40 -18.65 -66.06
C ILE A 9 13.90 -18.37 -65.97
N ASN A 10 14.69 -18.90 -66.93
CA ASN A 10 16.14 -18.66 -67.00
C ASN A 10 16.52 -17.24 -67.46
N GLN A 11 15.56 -16.48 -68.02
CA GLN A 11 15.73 -15.08 -68.41
C GLN A 11 15.21 -14.11 -67.34
N ILE A 12 14.24 -14.54 -66.52
CA ILE A 12 13.64 -13.76 -65.42
C ILE A 12 14.48 -13.89 -64.14
N LEU A 13 15.11 -15.05 -63.92
CA LEU A 13 16.10 -15.27 -62.87
C LEU A 13 17.45 -15.54 -63.53
N PRO A 14 18.41 -14.59 -63.49
CA PRO A 14 19.80 -14.90 -63.83
C PRO A 14 20.26 -16.07 -62.96
N LYS A 15 21.16 -16.92 -63.47
CA LYS A 15 21.90 -17.93 -62.68
C LYS A 15 22.85 -17.28 -61.65
N SER A 16 22.39 -16.27 -60.91
CA SER A 16 23.00 -15.86 -59.66
C SER A 16 22.43 -16.78 -58.58
N ASP A 17 23.25 -17.66 -58.02
CA ASP A 17 22.95 -18.32 -56.75
C ASP A 17 22.62 -17.22 -55.73
N TRP A 18 21.34 -16.92 -55.50
CA TRP A 18 20.90 -15.88 -54.56
C TRP A 18 21.48 -16.13 -53.16
N GLN A 19 21.73 -17.40 -52.83
CA GLN A 19 22.41 -17.84 -51.63
C GLN A 19 23.90 -17.44 -51.58
N LYS A 20 24.63 -17.47 -52.70
CA LYS A 20 26.04 -17.00 -52.76
C LYS A 20 26.15 -15.48 -52.64
N PHE A 21 25.13 -14.74 -53.07
CA PHE A 21 25.08 -13.28 -52.90
C PHE A 21 24.85 -12.90 -51.43
N ILE A 22 23.95 -13.60 -50.74
CA ILE A 22 23.74 -13.48 -49.28
C ILE A 22 25.05 -13.79 -48.53
N GLN A 23 25.73 -14.88 -48.89
CA GLN A 23 27.00 -15.27 -48.27
C GLN A 23 28.15 -14.27 -48.53
N ASN A 24 28.23 -13.65 -49.71
CA ASN A 24 29.30 -12.71 -50.05
C ASN A 24 29.15 -11.33 -49.37
N ASN A 25 27.94 -10.90 -49.02
CA ASN A 25 27.70 -9.69 -48.25
C ASN A 25 27.97 -9.88 -46.74
N GLU A 26 28.09 -11.12 -46.26
CA GLU A 26 28.39 -11.47 -44.86
C GLU A 26 29.86 -11.84 -44.61
N LYS A 27 30.81 -11.58 -45.54
CA LYS A 27 32.24 -11.81 -45.25
C LYS A 27 32.73 -10.83 -44.16
N PRO A 28 33.16 -11.30 -42.98
CA PRO A 28 34.07 -10.53 -42.16
C PRO A 28 35.44 -10.58 -42.83
N ASN A 29 36.11 -9.44 -42.83
CA ASN A 29 37.46 -9.21 -43.33
C ASN A 29 38.46 -10.31 -42.94
N HIS A 30 39.30 -10.68 -43.93
CA HIS A 30 40.57 -11.40 -43.84
C HIS A 30 40.62 -12.73 -43.05
N LYS A 31 41.24 -13.75 -43.68
CA LYS A 31 41.89 -14.86 -42.98
C LYS A 31 42.92 -14.27 -42.00
N VAL A 32 42.52 -13.90 -40.78
CA VAL A 32 43.47 -13.73 -39.69
C VAL A 32 43.91 -15.15 -39.33
N LEU A 33 45.14 -15.48 -39.71
CA LEU A 33 45.79 -16.70 -39.26
C LEU A 33 46.00 -16.54 -37.75
N MET A 34 45.39 -17.41 -36.95
CA MET A 34 45.48 -17.41 -35.48
C MET A 34 46.93 -17.59 -34.98
N THR A 35 47.86 -17.97 -35.86
CA THR A 35 49.31 -18.06 -35.62
C THR A 35 50.00 -16.71 -35.37
N ASN A 36 49.28 -15.58 -35.47
CA ASN A 36 49.86 -14.23 -35.32
C ASN A 36 49.76 -13.64 -33.90
N PHE A 37 49.15 -14.33 -32.94
CA PHE A 37 49.02 -13.83 -31.57
C PHE A 37 50.11 -14.46 -30.69
N ASP A 38 50.91 -13.61 -30.03
CA ASP A 38 51.79 -14.06 -28.96
C ASP A 38 50.95 -14.29 -27.70
N LEU A 39 50.55 -15.54 -27.50
CA LEU A 39 49.76 -15.93 -26.34
C LEU A 39 50.54 -15.77 -25.03
N ASN A 40 51.85 -15.51 -25.05
CA ASN A 40 52.63 -15.22 -23.85
C ASN A 40 52.61 -13.75 -23.44
N ASP A 41 51.97 -12.86 -24.22
CA ASP A 41 51.81 -11.46 -23.83
C ASP A 41 50.90 -11.33 -22.59
N ALA A 42 51.47 -10.80 -21.50
CA ALA A 42 50.77 -10.56 -20.24
C ALA A 42 49.57 -9.60 -20.40
N ASN A 43 49.60 -8.73 -21.41
CA ASN A 43 48.51 -7.78 -21.69
C ASN A 43 47.19 -8.46 -22.08
N ILE A 44 47.21 -9.74 -22.48
CA ILE A 44 46.00 -10.48 -22.87
C ILE A 44 45.07 -10.70 -21.67
N CYS A 45 45.62 -10.78 -20.45
CA CYS A 45 44.89 -11.13 -19.23
C CYS A 45 44.74 -9.96 -18.24
N GLN A 46 45.31 -8.79 -18.53
CA GLN A 46 45.32 -7.66 -17.60
C GLN A 46 44.04 -6.82 -17.69
N HIS A 47 43.31 -6.66 -16.58
CA HIS A 47 42.13 -5.81 -16.43
C HIS A 47 42.50 -4.49 -15.72
N VAL A 48 42.03 -3.35 -16.23
CA VAL A 48 42.48 -2.03 -15.77
C VAL A 48 41.80 -1.60 -14.46
N CYS A 49 40.58 -2.06 -14.24
CA CYS A 49 39.67 -1.80 -13.12
C CYS A 49 39.50 -0.30 -12.84
N GLN A 50 39.21 0.51 -13.87
CA GLN A 50 39.13 1.97 -13.77
C GLN A 50 38.06 2.43 -12.78
N GLU A 51 36.86 1.85 -12.87
CA GLU A 51 35.74 2.20 -11.97
C GLU A 51 36.02 1.80 -10.52
N LEU A 52 36.66 0.65 -10.30
CA LEU A 52 37.11 0.22 -8.98
C LEU A 52 38.17 1.17 -8.41
N LYS A 53 39.17 1.56 -9.21
CA LYS A 53 40.20 2.52 -8.79
C LYS A 53 39.59 3.88 -8.46
N ALA A 54 38.62 4.34 -9.25
CA ALA A 54 37.87 5.57 -8.98
C ALA A 54 37.03 5.47 -7.70
N TYR A 55 36.38 4.33 -7.47
CA TYR A 55 35.63 4.03 -6.25
C TYR A 55 36.54 4.12 -5.00
N MET A 56 37.73 3.53 -5.06
CA MET A 56 38.72 3.60 -3.98
C MET A 56 39.27 5.01 -3.78
N SER A 57 39.57 5.77 -4.86
CA SER A 57 40.10 7.13 -4.73
C SER A 57 39.09 8.13 -4.18
N ASN A 58 37.80 7.96 -4.51
CA ASN A 58 36.74 8.81 -3.96
C ASN A 58 36.51 8.55 -2.47
N GLN A 59 36.81 7.36 -1.96
CA GLN A 59 36.73 7.07 -0.53
C GLN A 59 37.85 7.75 0.27
N ASN A 60 39.08 7.82 -0.25
CA ASN A 60 40.19 8.53 0.41
C ASN A 60 39.97 10.06 0.49
N LEU A 61 39.19 10.64 -0.43
CA LEU A 61 38.79 12.06 -0.35
C LEU A 61 37.75 12.33 0.75
N SER A 62 37.03 11.30 1.21
CA SER A 62 36.06 11.40 2.32
C SER A 62 36.70 11.40 3.71
N GLU A 63 37.93 10.88 3.85
CA GLU A 63 38.68 10.94 5.12
C GLU A 63 39.30 12.34 5.38
N MET A 64 39.36 13.21 4.35
CA MET A 64 39.90 14.58 4.47
C MET A 64 38.87 15.65 4.87
N PHE A 65 37.68 15.27 5.35
CA PHE A 65 36.74 16.21 5.95
C PHE A 65 36.67 16.01 7.47
N GLU A 66 37.78 16.34 8.13
CA GLU A 66 37.78 16.58 9.57
C GLU A 66 36.98 17.85 9.91
N PHE A 67 35.95 17.64 10.72
CA PHE A 67 35.51 18.50 11.81
C PHE A 67 35.46 20.02 11.56
N SER A 68 34.34 20.48 11.01
CA SER A 68 33.65 21.61 11.65
C SER A 68 32.60 21.03 12.58
N SER A 69 32.85 21.11 13.89
CA SER A 69 31.86 20.92 14.94
C SER A 69 30.74 21.94 14.77
N GLY A 70 29.78 21.60 13.90
CA GLY A 70 28.44 22.15 13.92
C GLY A 70 27.77 21.63 15.18
N VAL A 71 28.11 22.23 16.32
CA VAL A 71 27.13 22.38 17.39
C VAL A 71 26.00 23.12 16.71
N ASN A 72 24.98 22.38 16.26
CA ASN A 72 23.67 22.97 16.07
C ASN A 72 23.29 23.44 17.47
N ASN A 73 23.62 24.70 17.76
CA ASN A 73 22.85 25.49 18.67
C ASN A 73 21.41 25.31 18.20
N TYR A 74 20.66 24.48 18.92
CA TYR A 74 19.24 24.71 19.03
C TYR A 74 19.13 26.04 19.75
N ASP A 75 19.25 27.11 18.97
CA ASP A 75 19.02 28.46 19.41
C ASP A 75 17.62 28.50 20.05
N ASP A 76 17.59 29.18 21.18
CA ASP A 76 16.43 29.59 21.96
C ASP A 76 15.13 29.67 21.14
N TYR A 77 14.34 28.60 21.19
CA TYR A 77 12.91 28.74 20.98
C TYR A 77 12.32 29.25 22.28
N SER A 78 12.28 30.58 22.33
CA SER A 78 11.58 31.40 23.31
C SER A 78 10.35 30.72 23.89
N ASP A 79 10.31 30.68 25.22
CA ASP A 79 9.16 30.41 26.07
C ASP A 79 7.85 30.92 25.46
N ILE A 80 7.07 30.01 24.91
CA ILE A 80 5.63 30.22 24.75
C ILE A 80 5.03 29.64 26.02
N ASN A 81 4.58 30.50 26.93
CA ASN A 81 3.65 30.12 27.98
C ASN A 81 2.54 29.26 27.33
N GLN A 82 2.59 27.95 27.54
CA GLN A 82 1.67 26.95 26.95
C GLN A 82 0.21 27.15 27.38
N ASP A 83 -0.07 28.18 28.17
CA ASP A 83 -1.38 28.43 28.72
C ASP A 83 -2.30 29.17 27.75
N ASP A 84 -1.82 29.89 26.74
CA ASP A 84 -2.68 30.74 25.89
C ASP A 84 -3.09 30.13 24.52
N TYR A 85 -2.44 29.08 24.04
CA TYR A 85 -2.67 28.52 22.71
C TYR A 85 -3.47 27.21 22.71
N ILE A 86 -4.39 27.08 21.75
CA ILE A 86 -5.10 25.84 21.44
C ILE A 86 -4.16 24.91 20.64
N PRO A 87 -4.03 23.61 20.97
CA PRO A 87 -3.13 22.71 20.25
C PRO A 87 -3.64 22.40 18.83
N SER A 88 -2.72 22.25 17.87
CA SER A 88 -3.01 21.77 16.51
C SER A 88 -2.45 20.36 16.30
N ILE A 89 -3.19 19.50 15.59
CA ILE A 89 -2.74 18.14 15.24
C ILE A 89 -1.56 18.23 14.30
N LYS A 90 -1.67 19.09 13.28
CA LYS A 90 -0.61 19.28 12.28
C LYS A 90 0.69 19.72 12.92
N GLU A 91 0.66 20.66 13.86
CA GLU A 91 1.86 21.07 14.58
C GLU A 91 2.46 19.90 15.37
N LEU A 92 1.65 19.13 16.10
CA LEU A 92 2.10 17.96 16.87
C LEU A 92 2.70 16.87 15.97
N THR A 93 2.16 16.63 14.78
CA THR A 93 2.68 15.61 13.86
C THR A 93 3.88 16.11 13.05
N GLU A 94 3.88 17.34 12.56
CA GLU A 94 4.92 17.85 11.66
C GLU A 94 6.12 18.41 12.43
N GLN A 95 5.90 19.19 13.49
CA GLN A 95 6.99 19.84 14.24
C GLN A 95 7.55 18.94 15.34
N PHE A 96 6.70 18.14 15.98
CA PHE A 96 7.11 17.24 17.08
C PHE A 96 7.25 15.78 16.64
N ASN A 97 6.98 15.48 15.37
CA ASN A 97 7.10 14.15 14.75
C ASN A 97 6.27 13.08 15.48
N TYR A 98 5.22 13.44 16.23
CA TYR A 98 4.35 12.48 16.93
C TYR A 98 3.54 11.65 15.94
N THR A 99 3.25 10.41 16.33
CA THR A 99 2.23 9.62 15.63
C THR A 99 0.88 10.33 15.75
N ILE A 100 -0.01 10.11 14.79
CA ILE A 100 -1.37 10.66 14.84
C ILE A 100 -2.11 10.23 16.13
N GLY A 101 -1.87 9.01 16.63
CA GLY A 101 -2.45 8.50 17.87
C GLY A 101 -2.00 9.27 19.12
N ILE A 102 -0.70 9.60 19.22
CA ILE A 102 -0.17 10.46 20.30
C ILE A 102 -0.75 11.86 20.18
N ALA A 103 -0.77 12.45 18.98
CA ALA A 103 -1.29 13.79 18.76
C ALA A 103 -2.78 13.92 19.17
N LEU A 104 -3.62 12.96 18.75
CA LEU A 104 -5.02 12.89 19.14
C LEU A 104 -5.18 12.75 20.65
N THR A 105 -4.43 11.82 21.28
CA THR A 105 -4.48 11.63 22.73
C THR A 105 -4.14 12.92 23.49
N ARG A 106 -3.12 13.65 23.05
CA ARG A 106 -2.73 14.94 23.66
C ARG A 106 -3.83 16.00 23.54
N ILE A 107 -4.49 16.08 22.39
CA ILE A 107 -5.61 17.00 22.17
C ILE A 107 -6.79 16.65 23.08
N GLU A 108 -7.12 15.38 23.18
CA GLU A 108 -8.23 14.92 24.01
C GLU A 108 -7.98 15.22 25.49
N ILE A 109 -6.76 15.01 25.98
CA ILE A 109 -6.33 15.38 27.32
C ILE A 109 -6.41 16.91 27.53
N TRP A 110 -6.01 17.71 26.52
CA TRP A 110 -6.13 19.17 26.60
C TRP A 110 -7.59 19.62 26.68
N VAL A 111 -8.48 19.03 25.88
CA VAL A 111 -9.92 19.32 25.93
C VAL A 111 -10.49 18.96 27.30
N GLU A 112 -10.11 17.81 27.85
CA GLU A 112 -10.54 17.34 29.16
C GLU A 112 -10.09 18.27 30.30
N SER A 113 -8.84 18.72 30.28
CA SER A 113 -8.22 19.41 31.42
C SER A 113 -8.22 20.93 31.33
N ARG A 114 -8.21 21.51 30.12
CA ARG A 114 -7.93 22.95 29.91
C ARG A 114 -9.02 23.72 29.16
N LEU A 115 -9.87 23.08 28.34
CA LEU A 115 -10.85 23.79 27.51
C LEU A 115 -11.75 24.74 28.30
N ASN A 116 -12.28 24.27 29.44
CA ASN A 116 -13.17 25.07 30.29
C ASN A 116 -12.48 26.32 30.86
N GLN A 117 -11.19 26.24 31.19
CA GLN A 117 -10.43 27.40 31.64
C GLN A 117 -10.18 28.36 30.47
N TRP A 118 -9.74 27.82 29.33
CA TRP A 118 -9.42 28.60 28.12
C TRP A 118 -10.62 29.38 27.59
N ILE A 119 -11.80 28.76 27.47
CA ILE A 119 -13.00 29.42 26.94
C ILE A 119 -13.53 30.54 27.87
N ASN A 120 -13.28 30.42 29.18
CA ASN A 120 -13.80 31.35 30.20
C ASN A 120 -12.84 32.49 30.56
N ARG A 121 -11.59 32.49 30.10
CA ARG A 121 -10.63 33.57 30.42
C ARG A 121 -11.12 34.95 29.94
N PRO A 122 -11.04 36.01 30.76
CA PRO A 122 -11.45 37.34 30.33
C PRO A 122 -10.51 37.88 29.23
N THR A 123 -11.06 38.28 28.10
CA THR A 123 -10.34 38.94 27.00
C THR A 123 -11.14 40.13 26.49
N GLY A 124 -10.50 41.09 25.81
CA GLY A 124 -11.22 42.20 25.17
C GLY A 124 -12.27 41.69 24.16
N SER A 125 -13.35 42.44 23.97
CA SER A 125 -14.55 42.03 23.20
C SER A 125 -14.27 41.55 21.76
N GLN A 126 -13.19 42.02 21.13
CA GLN A 126 -12.77 41.60 19.80
C GLN A 126 -12.06 40.24 19.79
N TYR A 127 -11.37 39.87 20.88
CA TYR A 127 -10.73 38.56 21.05
C TYR A 127 -11.72 37.46 21.44
N GLU A 128 -12.83 37.80 22.12
CA GLU A 128 -13.89 36.83 22.45
C GLU A 128 -14.62 36.29 21.21
N ARG A 129 -14.89 37.15 20.21
CA ARG A 129 -15.48 36.74 18.91
C ARG A 129 -14.59 35.74 18.16
N ASN A 130 -13.27 35.93 18.22
CA ASN A 130 -12.33 35.02 17.59
C ASN A 130 -12.31 33.63 18.25
N ARG A 131 -12.67 33.47 19.53
CA ARG A 131 -12.57 32.18 20.22
C ARG A 131 -13.55 31.12 19.71
N PHE A 132 -14.79 31.50 19.44
CA PHE A 132 -15.78 30.56 18.92
C PHE A 132 -15.42 30.10 17.49
N GLU A 133 -14.85 30.98 16.68
CA GLU A 133 -14.32 30.63 15.35
C GLU A 133 -13.07 29.76 15.43
N ILE A 134 -12.15 30.05 16.36
CA ILE A 134 -10.99 29.19 16.66
C ILE A 134 -11.45 27.78 17.09
N LEU A 135 -12.46 27.68 17.96
CA LEU A 135 -12.99 26.38 18.38
C LEU A 135 -13.67 25.61 17.25
N LEU A 136 -14.38 26.30 16.36
CA LEU A 136 -14.95 25.66 15.17
C LEU A 136 -13.85 25.07 14.28
N ASN A 137 -12.80 25.83 13.98
CA ASN A 137 -11.68 25.36 13.17
C ASN A 137 -10.92 24.20 13.84
N PHE A 138 -10.71 24.29 15.15
CA PHE A 138 -10.10 23.22 15.95
C PHE A 138 -10.96 21.96 15.95
N PHE A 139 -12.29 22.09 16.09
CA PHE A 139 -13.20 20.97 16.03
C PHE A 139 -13.21 20.32 14.65
N GLU A 140 -13.16 21.11 13.57
CA GLU A 140 -13.04 20.61 12.20
C GLU A 140 -11.76 19.80 11.96
N GLU A 141 -10.61 20.32 12.41
CA GLU A 141 -9.34 19.60 12.34
C GLU A 141 -9.40 18.30 13.15
N TYR A 142 -9.85 18.38 14.40
CA TYR A 142 -9.95 17.22 15.29
C TYR A 142 -10.90 16.15 14.75
N GLN A 143 -12.12 16.52 14.33
CA GLN A 143 -13.11 15.57 13.84
C GLN A 143 -12.59 14.83 12.60
N ASN A 144 -11.99 15.54 11.66
CA ASN A 144 -11.46 14.92 10.44
C ASN A 144 -10.35 13.91 10.76
N GLU A 145 -9.37 14.29 11.56
CA GLU A 145 -8.23 13.40 11.90
C GLU A 145 -8.66 12.25 12.81
N ALA A 146 -9.49 12.50 13.82
CA ALA A 146 -9.98 11.48 14.74
C ALA A 146 -10.84 10.43 14.03
N LEU A 147 -11.77 10.84 13.17
CA LEU A 147 -12.60 9.88 12.43
C LEU A 147 -11.80 9.09 11.40
N ASN A 148 -10.83 9.71 10.72
CA ASN A 148 -9.92 9.00 9.82
C ASN A 148 -9.04 7.96 10.56
N HIS A 149 -8.71 8.23 11.82
CA HIS A 149 -7.87 7.34 12.61
C HIS A 149 -8.65 6.21 13.32
N TYR A 150 -9.81 6.52 13.89
CA TYR A 150 -10.61 5.62 14.71
C TYR A 150 -11.69 4.85 13.95
N TRP A 151 -12.09 5.32 12.76
CA TRP A 151 -13.18 4.74 11.99
C TRP A 151 -12.81 4.49 10.52
N SER A 152 -13.41 3.46 9.91
CA SER A 152 -13.27 3.15 8.49
C SER A 152 -14.49 2.43 7.95
N GLU A 153 -15.03 2.91 6.82
CA GLU A 153 -16.21 2.33 6.15
C GLU A 153 -15.96 0.94 5.54
N LYS A 154 -14.71 0.65 5.16
CA LYS A 154 -14.30 -0.62 4.52
C LYS A 154 -13.37 -1.46 5.40
N GLY A 155 -13.11 -1.01 6.62
CA GLY A 155 -12.01 -1.46 7.46
C GLY A 155 -12.42 -1.76 8.88
N THR A 156 -11.46 -1.59 9.79
CA THR A 156 -11.56 -2.03 11.18
C THR A 156 -11.79 -0.84 12.09
N THR A 157 -12.85 -0.87 12.88
CA THR A 157 -13.18 0.19 13.84
C THR A 157 -12.39 0.04 15.14
N ASP A 158 -12.09 1.17 15.76
CA ASP A 158 -11.54 1.27 17.11
C ASP A 158 -12.62 1.81 18.04
N PRO A 159 -13.38 0.92 18.73
CA PRO A 159 -14.47 1.34 19.60
C PRO A 159 -14.04 2.27 20.74
N ILE A 160 -12.81 2.09 21.25
CA ILE A 160 -12.27 2.93 22.33
C ILE A 160 -11.97 4.31 21.77
N GLY A 161 -11.26 4.38 20.64
CA GLY A 161 -10.98 5.63 19.93
C GLY A 161 -12.25 6.39 19.54
N TYR A 162 -13.25 5.70 18.99
CA TYR A 162 -14.53 6.33 18.64
C TYR A 162 -15.30 6.83 19.87
N THR A 163 -15.21 6.11 20.99
CA THR A 163 -15.73 6.58 22.29
C THR A 163 -15.03 7.89 22.70
N ARG A 164 -13.71 8.00 22.53
CA ARG A 164 -12.96 9.24 22.82
C ARG A 164 -13.37 10.40 21.95
N PHE A 165 -13.48 10.17 20.64
CA PHE A 165 -14.03 11.16 19.71
C PHE A 165 -15.40 11.67 20.17
N THR A 166 -16.29 10.76 20.56
CA THR A 166 -17.64 11.11 21.02
C THR A 166 -17.60 11.96 22.30
N LEU A 167 -16.84 11.56 23.32
CA LEU A 167 -16.74 12.30 24.59
C LEU A 167 -16.09 13.67 24.45
N THR A 168 -15.02 13.76 23.66
CA THR A 168 -14.32 15.01 23.38
C THR A 168 -15.23 15.98 22.64
N SER A 169 -15.92 15.51 21.60
CA SER A 169 -16.87 16.32 20.83
C SER A 169 -18.01 16.86 21.69
N LEU A 170 -18.66 16.00 22.49
CA LEU A 170 -19.74 16.39 23.39
C LEU A 170 -19.27 17.36 24.48
N THR A 171 -18.02 17.25 24.92
CA THR A 171 -17.44 18.20 25.88
C THR A 171 -17.23 19.57 25.25
N ILE A 172 -16.73 19.63 24.01
CA ILE A 172 -16.60 20.90 23.28
C ILE A 172 -17.98 21.56 23.12
N ILE A 173 -18.98 20.78 22.68
CA ILE A 173 -20.38 21.25 22.53
C ILE A 173 -20.92 21.78 23.86
N ARG A 174 -20.75 21.03 24.95
CA ARG A 174 -21.18 21.47 26.30
C ARG A 174 -20.48 22.76 26.73
N SER A 175 -19.16 22.85 26.59
CA SER A 175 -18.39 24.03 26.99
C SER A 175 -18.81 25.28 26.22
N MET A 176 -19.02 25.17 24.90
CA MET A 176 -19.54 26.26 24.06
C MET A 176 -20.95 26.67 24.50
N HIS A 177 -21.85 25.70 24.70
CA HIS A 177 -23.22 25.98 25.12
C HIS A 177 -23.30 26.66 26.50
N GLN A 178 -22.53 26.18 27.48
CA GLN A 178 -22.46 26.78 28.81
C GLN A 178 -21.94 28.22 28.75
N LYS A 179 -20.92 28.50 27.93
CA LYS A 179 -20.40 29.86 27.75
C LYS A 179 -21.45 30.78 27.14
N LEU A 180 -22.19 30.31 26.12
CA LEU A 180 -23.27 31.07 25.50
C LEU A 180 -24.42 31.35 26.49
N CYS A 181 -24.85 30.34 27.25
CA CYS A 181 -25.90 30.50 28.27
C CYS A 181 -25.52 31.53 29.36
N ASN A 182 -24.24 31.70 29.64
CA ASN A 182 -23.74 32.66 30.62
C ASN A 182 -23.57 34.09 30.06
N ASP A 183 -23.61 34.28 28.74
CA ASP A 183 -23.62 35.60 28.12
C ASP A 183 -25.06 36.18 28.17
N PRO A 184 -25.28 37.36 28.77
CA PRO A 184 -26.59 38.00 28.82
C PRO A 184 -27.27 38.16 27.45
N LYS A 185 -26.51 38.27 26.35
CA LYS A 185 -27.07 38.37 24.99
C LYS A 185 -27.80 37.10 24.55
N PHE A 186 -27.39 35.94 25.07
CA PHE A 186 -27.87 34.63 24.62
C PHE A 186 -28.53 33.82 25.73
N GLU A 187 -28.87 34.45 26.86
CA GLU A 187 -29.41 33.79 28.06
C GLU A 187 -30.63 32.90 27.77
N ARG A 188 -31.46 33.26 26.77
CA ARG A 188 -32.64 32.46 26.39
C ARG A 188 -32.27 31.03 26.00
N LEU A 189 -31.06 30.75 25.53
CA LEU A 189 -30.58 29.39 25.21
C LEU A 189 -30.77 28.38 26.35
N LYS A 190 -30.79 28.82 27.62
CA LYS A 190 -31.09 27.96 28.78
C LYS A 190 -32.45 27.25 28.69
N LEU A 191 -33.38 27.80 27.90
CA LEU A 191 -34.74 27.31 27.71
C LEU A 191 -34.92 26.58 26.36
N HIS A 192 -33.88 26.53 25.53
CA HIS A 192 -33.89 25.83 24.24
C HIS A 192 -33.38 24.40 24.40
N SER A 193 -33.99 23.49 23.65
CA SER A 193 -33.57 22.10 23.65
C SER A 193 -32.27 21.87 22.87
N ILE A 194 -31.57 20.80 23.20
CA ILE A 194 -30.47 20.27 22.39
C ILE A 194 -30.86 18.86 21.96
N ASP A 195 -31.38 18.73 20.74
CA ASP A 195 -31.82 17.44 20.21
C ASP A 195 -30.67 16.76 19.44
N ILE A 196 -30.08 15.74 20.05
CA ILE A 196 -29.13 14.84 19.37
C ILE A 196 -29.74 13.43 19.37
N PRO A 197 -30.13 12.91 18.18
CA PRO A 197 -30.87 11.65 18.09
C PRO A 197 -30.19 10.51 18.83
N ASN A 198 -30.96 9.78 19.65
CA ASN A 198 -30.55 8.58 20.38
C ASN A 198 -29.35 8.74 21.35
N LEU A 199 -28.86 9.97 21.61
CA LEU A 199 -27.64 10.21 22.39
C LEU A 199 -27.68 9.57 23.79
N ILE A 200 -28.83 9.68 24.48
CA ILE A 200 -28.98 9.16 25.84
C ILE A 200 -28.79 7.64 25.88
N LYS A 201 -29.29 6.92 24.86
CA LYS A 201 -29.13 5.48 24.71
C LYS A 201 -27.70 5.13 24.25
N LEU A 202 -27.10 5.95 23.39
CA LEU A 202 -25.74 5.75 22.89
C LEU A 202 -24.69 5.70 24.02
N PHE A 203 -24.86 6.45 25.10
CA PHE A 203 -23.95 6.41 26.26
C PHE A 203 -23.79 5.00 26.86
N GLU A 204 -24.79 4.12 26.72
CA GLU A 204 -24.74 2.73 27.21
C GLU A 204 -23.80 1.84 26.38
N PHE A 205 -23.45 2.27 25.17
CA PHE A 205 -22.60 1.54 24.22
C PHE A 205 -21.14 1.98 24.22
N LEU A 206 -20.82 3.07 24.92
CA LEU A 206 -19.47 3.59 24.99
C LEU A 206 -18.52 2.63 25.72
N ILE A 207 -17.29 2.53 25.23
CA ILE A 207 -16.23 1.67 25.78
C ILE A 207 -15.29 2.54 26.62
N LEU A 208 -15.34 2.36 27.94
CA LEU A 208 -14.77 3.28 28.91
C LEU A 208 -13.73 2.57 29.78
N PRO A 209 -12.44 2.56 29.41
CA PRO A 209 -11.43 1.87 30.18
C PRO A 209 -11.14 2.54 31.52
N ASN A 210 -11.23 3.87 31.60
CA ASN A 210 -10.81 4.65 32.76
C ASN A 210 -12.01 5.19 33.54
N ARG A 211 -11.81 5.49 34.83
CA ARG A 211 -12.87 5.99 35.70
C ARG A 211 -13.26 7.44 35.39
N GLU A 212 -12.33 8.30 34.98
CA GLU A 212 -12.66 9.67 34.58
C GLU A 212 -13.67 9.70 33.43
N ASP A 213 -13.57 8.76 32.49
CA ASP A 213 -14.50 8.72 31.37
C ASP A 213 -15.89 8.28 31.80
N MET A 214 -15.98 7.35 32.75
CA MET A 214 -17.27 6.94 33.32
C MET A 214 -17.94 8.11 34.06
N ILE A 215 -17.16 8.91 34.78
CA ILE A 215 -17.65 10.14 35.41
C ILE A 215 -18.07 11.15 34.34
N ARG A 216 -17.25 11.34 33.30
CA ARG A 216 -17.54 12.27 32.20
C ARG A 216 -18.78 11.88 31.42
N VAL A 217 -18.98 10.59 31.15
CA VAL A 217 -20.19 10.04 30.53
C VAL A 217 -21.41 10.38 31.36
N ARG A 218 -21.35 10.18 32.69
CA ARG A 218 -22.43 10.59 33.58
C ARG A 218 -22.71 12.09 33.45
N ASP A 219 -21.68 12.93 33.58
CA ASP A 219 -21.86 14.38 33.58
C ASP A 219 -22.41 14.90 32.24
N LEU A 220 -21.97 14.33 31.11
CA LEU A 220 -22.49 14.66 29.79
C LEU A 220 -23.92 14.14 29.62
N ARG A 221 -24.21 12.90 30.02
CA ARG A 221 -25.56 12.32 29.96
C ARG A 221 -26.56 13.16 30.75
N ASP A 222 -26.22 13.51 31.99
CA ASP A 222 -27.09 14.31 32.85
C ASP A 222 -27.33 15.71 32.23
N TYR A 223 -26.27 16.32 31.67
CA TYR A 223 -26.36 17.61 30.98
C TYR A 223 -27.26 17.57 29.75
N PHE A 224 -26.99 16.68 28.79
CA PHE A 224 -27.78 16.60 27.55
C PHE A 224 -29.19 16.10 27.80
N ASN A 225 -29.41 15.25 28.81
CA ASN A 225 -30.76 14.85 29.20
C ASN A 225 -31.57 16.05 29.71
N ASP A 226 -31.02 16.89 30.60
CA ASP A 226 -31.70 18.12 31.04
C ASP A 226 -32.05 19.06 29.87
N PHE A 227 -31.16 19.15 28.88
CA PHE A 227 -31.41 19.97 27.68
C PHE A 227 -32.35 19.32 26.66
N SER A 228 -32.49 17.99 26.61
CA SER A 228 -33.44 17.32 25.71
C SER A 228 -34.91 17.58 26.07
N HIS A 229 -35.19 17.95 27.32
CA HIS A 229 -36.55 18.19 27.83
C HIS A 229 -36.92 19.67 27.95
N LYS A 230 -36.12 20.59 27.39
CA LYS A 230 -36.46 22.03 27.42
C LYS A 230 -37.61 22.37 26.49
N THR A 231 -38.36 23.40 26.86
CA THR A 231 -39.65 23.75 26.23
C THR A 231 -39.51 24.28 24.81
N TYR A 232 -38.45 25.03 24.50
CA TYR A 232 -38.31 25.68 23.20
C TYR A 232 -37.51 24.83 22.19
N PRO A 233 -37.76 25.00 20.87
CA PRO A 233 -37.07 24.23 19.83
C PRO A 233 -35.55 24.37 19.87
N ASP A 234 -34.84 23.37 19.37
CA ASP A 234 -33.39 23.45 19.22
C ASP A 234 -32.96 24.43 18.10
N LEU A 235 -31.66 24.67 17.94
CA LEU A 235 -31.13 25.63 16.96
C LEU A 235 -31.16 25.15 15.49
N LEU A 236 -31.45 23.87 15.26
CA LEU A 236 -31.46 23.21 13.96
C LEU A 236 -32.87 22.85 13.47
N THR A 237 -33.88 22.76 14.34
CA THR A 237 -35.26 22.45 13.95
C THR A 237 -36.23 23.60 14.21
N ASN A 238 -37.33 23.63 13.44
CA ASN A 238 -38.44 24.57 13.63
C ASN A 238 -38.01 26.05 13.74
N ILE A 239 -37.02 26.46 12.94
CA ILE A 239 -36.33 27.75 13.08
C ILE A 239 -37.22 28.99 12.83
N ASP A 240 -38.42 28.80 12.27
CA ASP A 240 -39.40 29.86 11.97
C ASP A 240 -40.62 29.88 12.92
N TYR A 241 -40.54 29.14 14.03
CA TYR A 241 -41.56 29.13 15.08
C TYR A 241 -41.42 30.36 15.98
N VAL A 242 -42.52 30.81 16.58
CA VAL A 242 -42.54 32.00 17.45
C VAL A 242 -41.55 31.88 18.63
N ASP A 243 -41.39 30.67 19.16
CA ASP A 243 -40.50 30.37 20.27
C ASP A 243 -39.08 29.98 19.85
N ALA A 244 -38.77 29.93 18.55
CA ALA A 244 -37.44 29.63 18.05
C ALA A 244 -36.43 30.71 18.48
N PHE A 245 -35.19 30.30 18.75
CA PHE A 245 -34.18 31.20 19.31
C PHE A 245 -33.92 32.40 18.39
N GLY A 246 -33.76 32.12 17.10
CA GLY A 246 -33.48 33.14 16.08
C GLY A 246 -34.60 34.17 15.93
N VAL A 247 -35.86 33.72 15.94
CA VAL A 247 -37.03 34.60 15.86
C VAL A 247 -37.11 35.52 17.07
N TYR A 248 -36.95 34.96 18.28
CA TYR A 248 -36.93 35.76 19.50
C TYR A 248 -35.76 36.76 19.50
N TYR A 249 -34.55 36.30 19.18
CA TYR A 249 -33.36 37.15 19.15
C TYR A 249 -33.52 38.31 18.16
N ALA A 250 -33.98 38.03 16.94
CA ALA A 250 -34.22 39.04 15.92
C ALA A 250 -35.30 40.05 16.35
N SER A 251 -36.35 39.60 17.04
CA SER A 251 -37.41 40.49 17.54
C SER A 251 -36.90 41.55 18.51
N GLN A 252 -35.88 41.22 19.31
CA GLN A 252 -35.28 42.12 20.31
C GLN A 252 -34.13 42.97 19.74
N SER A 253 -33.62 42.63 18.55
CA SER A 253 -32.46 43.29 17.94
C SER A 253 -32.88 44.52 17.13
N SER A 254 -32.41 45.71 17.50
CA SER A 254 -32.71 46.93 16.75
C SER A 254 -32.14 46.89 15.33
N THR A 255 -30.93 46.37 15.14
CA THR A 255 -30.25 46.31 13.85
C THR A 255 -30.92 45.34 12.87
N MET A 256 -31.38 44.18 13.36
CA MET A 256 -32.12 43.20 12.54
C MET A 256 -33.51 43.73 12.16
N ASN A 257 -34.19 44.40 13.10
CA ASN A 257 -35.47 45.04 12.83
C ASN A 257 -35.34 46.19 11.81
N GLU A 258 -34.29 47.01 11.89
CA GLU A 258 -33.97 48.03 10.87
C GLU A 258 -33.74 47.38 9.49
N SER A 259 -32.98 46.29 9.44
CA SER A 259 -32.73 45.55 8.19
C SER A 259 -34.04 45.04 7.57
N ILE A 260 -34.95 44.48 8.38
CA ILE A 260 -36.29 44.07 7.94
C ILE A 260 -37.09 45.24 7.37
N GLN A 261 -37.07 46.39 8.05
CA GLN A 261 -37.81 47.57 7.61
C GLN A 261 -37.27 48.10 6.28
N ILE A 262 -35.95 48.15 6.11
CA ILE A 262 -35.29 48.56 4.85
C ILE A 262 -35.70 47.61 3.72
N ILE A 263 -35.61 46.29 3.94
CA ILE A 263 -35.96 45.30 2.92
C ILE A 263 -37.44 45.40 2.55
N ARG A 264 -38.34 45.55 3.54
CA ARG A 264 -39.78 45.71 3.29
C ARG A 264 -40.12 46.99 2.55
N ALA A 265 -39.48 48.12 2.89
CA ALA A 265 -39.67 49.38 2.19
C ALA A 265 -39.19 49.28 0.73
N GLN A 266 -38.04 48.65 0.50
CA GLN A 266 -37.52 48.40 -0.85
C GLN A 266 -38.42 47.43 -1.63
N ALA A 267 -38.92 46.37 -0.98
CA ALA A 267 -39.82 45.40 -1.59
C ALA A 267 -41.14 46.06 -2.03
N GLU A 268 -41.71 46.93 -1.19
CA GLU A 268 -42.92 47.69 -1.53
C GLU A 268 -42.66 48.66 -2.69
N TRP A 269 -41.53 49.37 -2.68
CA TRP A 269 -41.14 50.24 -3.80
C TRP A 269 -40.96 49.45 -5.10
N ASP A 270 -40.29 48.30 -5.06
CA ASP A 270 -40.11 47.42 -6.21
C ASP A 270 -41.44 46.87 -6.73
N LYS A 271 -42.38 46.54 -5.82
CA LYS A 271 -43.73 46.10 -6.14
C LYS A 271 -44.53 47.21 -6.84
N GLN A 272 -44.49 48.44 -6.34
CA GLN A 272 -45.14 49.59 -6.99
C GLN A 272 -44.52 49.90 -8.36
N LYS A 273 -43.19 49.83 -8.47
CA LYS A 273 -42.49 49.98 -9.75
C LYS A 273 -42.90 48.90 -10.75
N LYS A 274 -43.06 47.65 -10.31
CA LYS A 274 -43.55 46.55 -11.15
C LYS A 274 -45.00 46.78 -11.59
N ILE A 275 -45.87 47.27 -10.71
CA ILE A 275 -47.25 47.64 -11.05
C ILE A 275 -47.26 48.69 -12.16
N GLN A 276 -46.41 49.72 -12.05
CA GLN A 276 -46.29 50.74 -13.09
C GLN A 276 -45.76 50.14 -14.41
N GLU A 277 -44.72 49.32 -14.37
CA GLU A 277 -44.15 48.65 -15.55
C GLU A 277 -45.20 47.79 -16.29
N VAL A 278 -46.01 47.02 -15.55
CA VAL A 278 -47.10 46.22 -16.12
C VAL A 278 -48.20 47.12 -16.69
N THR A 279 -48.51 48.23 -16.03
CA THR A 279 -49.52 49.20 -16.49
C THR A 279 -49.08 49.86 -17.80
N ASP A 280 -47.85 50.37 -17.87
CA ASP A 280 -47.28 50.96 -19.07
C ASP A 280 -47.24 49.96 -20.23
N ALA A 281 -46.87 48.70 -19.94
CA ALA A 281 -46.86 47.63 -20.94
C ALA A 281 -48.26 47.29 -21.46
N LYS A 282 -49.28 47.30 -20.59
CA LYS A 282 -50.70 47.12 -20.97
C LYS A 282 -51.23 48.28 -21.79
N GLU A 283 -50.90 49.52 -21.43
CA GLU A 283 -51.26 50.70 -22.19
C GLU A 283 -50.62 50.67 -23.59
N ARG A 284 -49.32 50.31 -23.66
CA ARG A 284 -48.61 50.13 -24.92
C ARG A 284 -49.22 49.03 -25.78
N TYR A 285 -49.56 47.88 -25.19
CA TYR A 285 -50.26 46.81 -25.88
C TYR A 285 -51.61 47.29 -26.43
N THR A 286 -52.40 47.99 -25.61
CA THR A 286 -53.71 48.53 -26.00
C THR A 286 -53.59 49.56 -27.11
N SER A 287 -52.59 50.45 -27.06
CA SER A 287 -52.30 51.44 -28.09
C SER A 287 -51.90 50.80 -29.42
N LEU A 288 -51.02 49.79 -29.39
CA LEU A 288 -50.65 49.02 -30.59
C LEU A 288 -51.85 48.27 -31.16
N MET A 289 -52.68 47.64 -30.31
CA MET A 289 -53.91 46.96 -30.72
C MET A 289 -54.96 47.91 -31.30
N ASN A 290 -55.08 49.12 -30.77
CA ASN A 290 -55.93 50.17 -31.34
C ASN A 290 -55.41 50.66 -32.68
N SER A 291 -54.08 50.82 -32.83
CA SER A 291 -53.45 51.19 -34.10
C SER A 291 -53.63 50.11 -35.17
N ILE A 292 -53.62 48.83 -34.78
CA ILE A 292 -53.91 47.69 -35.67
C ILE A 292 -55.34 47.73 -36.24
N ARG A 293 -56.33 48.26 -35.50
CA ARG A 293 -57.72 48.36 -35.97
C ARG A 293 -57.86 49.27 -37.21
N GLY A 294 -56.96 50.25 -37.38
CA GLY A 294 -56.92 51.16 -38.53
C GLY A 294 -56.08 50.67 -39.72
N LEU A 295 -55.41 49.52 -39.61
CA LEU A 295 -54.53 48.99 -40.66
C LEU A 295 -55.19 47.79 -41.36
N SER A 296 -55.10 47.72 -42.69
CA SER A 296 -55.48 46.54 -43.47
C SER A 296 -54.30 45.58 -43.63
N CYS A 297 -54.57 44.27 -43.60
CA CYS A 297 -53.54 43.26 -43.83
C CYS A 297 -53.35 43.10 -45.35
N SER A 298 -52.16 43.37 -45.87
CA SER A 298 -51.79 43.14 -47.28
C SER A 298 -50.95 41.88 -47.47
N CYS A 299 -50.95 40.99 -46.48
CA CYS A 299 -50.17 39.76 -46.47
C CYS A 299 -50.99 38.61 -47.05
N ASP A 300 -50.59 38.07 -48.21
CA ASP A 300 -51.23 36.93 -48.87
C ASP A 300 -50.55 35.60 -48.49
N TYR A 301 -51.33 34.58 -48.09
CA TYR A 301 -50.87 33.35 -47.42
C TYR A 301 -50.22 32.30 -48.36
N GLY A 302 -49.51 32.73 -49.42
CA GLY A 302 -49.14 31.86 -50.54
C GLY A 302 -47.67 31.77 -50.97
N ASN A 303 -46.71 32.57 -50.46
CA ASN A 303 -45.34 32.54 -51.01
C ASN A 303 -44.20 32.70 -49.96
N ARG A 304 -43.15 31.88 -50.11
CA ARG A 304 -42.07 31.60 -49.12
C ARG A 304 -41.03 32.72 -48.89
N TYR A 305 -41.24 33.93 -49.40
CA TYR A 305 -40.40 35.10 -49.13
C TYR A 305 -41.26 36.36 -48.98
N TYR A 306 -41.79 36.63 -47.78
CA TYR A 306 -42.70 37.76 -47.54
C TYR A 306 -42.14 38.75 -46.52
N ARG A 307 -42.04 40.04 -46.92
CA ARG A 307 -41.87 41.16 -45.97
C ARG A 307 -43.19 41.32 -45.22
N LYS A 308 -43.18 41.12 -43.89
CA LYS A 308 -44.38 41.28 -43.06
C LYS A 308 -45.00 42.68 -43.29
N CYS A 309 -46.28 42.72 -43.60
CA CYS A 309 -47.04 43.97 -43.75
C CYS A 309 -47.12 44.70 -42.39
N ASN A 310 -47.27 46.03 -42.41
CA ASN A 310 -47.18 46.86 -41.20
C ASN A 310 -48.12 46.39 -40.08
N ARG A 311 -49.35 45.95 -40.43
CA ARG A 311 -50.30 45.36 -39.48
C ARG A 311 -49.77 44.10 -38.78
N CYS A 312 -49.17 43.16 -39.52
CA CYS A 312 -48.61 41.93 -38.96
C CYS A 312 -47.38 42.21 -38.10
N VAL A 313 -46.51 43.15 -38.51
CA VAL A 313 -45.36 43.58 -37.71
C VAL A 313 -45.82 44.24 -36.41
N THR A 314 -46.82 45.12 -36.47
CA THR A 314 -47.35 45.80 -35.27
C THR A 314 -48.06 44.81 -34.34
N LYS A 315 -48.77 43.81 -34.89
CA LYS A 315 -49.38 42.73 -34.11
C LYS A 315 -48.34 41.86 -33.41
N GLU A 316 -47.30 41.45 -34.13
CA GLU A 316 -46.19 40.70 -33.56
C GLU A 316 -45.46 41.51 -32.49
N HIS A 317 -45.24 42.82 -32.70
CA HIS A 317 -44.66 43.71 -31.70
C HIS A 317 -45.54 43.85 -30.44
N ALA A 318 -46.87 43.86 -30.58
CA ALA A 318 -47.78 43.85 -29.44
C ALA A 318 -47.74 42.50 -28.71
N GLU A 319 -47.81 41.40 -29.45
CA GLU A 319 -47.75 40.03 -28.92
C GLU A 319 -46.36 39.64 -28.38
N SER A 320 -45.31 40.40 -28.69
CA SER A 320 -43.94 40.21 -28.19
C SER A 320 -43.63 41.03 -26.93
N ILE A 321 -44.54 41.88 -26.43
CA ILE A 321 -44.34 42.58 -25.16
C ILE A 321 -44.25 41.53 -24.05
N ARG A 322 -43.15 41.56 -23.30
CA ARG A 322 -42.87 40.66 -22.17
C ARG A 322 -42.49 41.51 -20.97
N VAL A 323 -43.10 41.21 -19.83
CA VAL A 323 -42.79 41.81 -18.53
C VAL A 323 -42.46 40.67 -17.58
N SER A 324 -41.30 40.71 -16.93
CA SER A 324 -40.93 39.69 -15.96
C SER A 324 -41.81 39.77 -14.71
N ILE A 325 -42.08 38.61 -14.11
CA ILE A 325 -42.76 38.53 -12.82
C ILE A 325 -41.91 39.15 -11.70
N TYR A 326 -42.56 39.57 -10.63
CA TYR A 326 -41.95 39.99 -9.38
C TYR A 326 -42.25 38.95 -8.31
N GLU A 327 -41.23 38.58 -7.53
CA GLU A 327 -41.37 37.76 -6.33
C GLU A 327 -40.82 38.53 -5.13
N CYS A 328 -41.60 38.61 -4.05
CA CYS A 328 -41.18 39.28 -2.82
C CYS A 328 -39.95 38.57 -2.21
N PRO A 329 -38.88 39.29 -1.82
CA PRO A 329 -37.67 38.65 -1.30
C PRO A 329 -37.85 38.03 0.09
N LEU A 330 -38.76 38.54 0.93
CA LEU A 330 -39.04 38.03 2.28
C LEU A 330 -40.39 37.31 2.37
N PRO A 331 -40.54 36.31 3.25
CA PRO A 331 -41.83 35.71 3.59
C PRO A 331 -42.84 36.74 4.11
N SER A 332 -44.12 36.49 3.82
CA SER A 332 -45.24 37.30 4.33
C SER A 332 -45.49 37.07 5.82
N LYS A 333 -45.28 35.84 6.31
CA LYS A 333 -45.34 35.48 7.73
C LYS A 333 -44.22 36.18 8.52
N HIS A 334 -44.59 36.85 9.61
CA HIS A 334 -43.67 37.72 10.35
C HIS A 334 -42.51 36.95 10.99
N GLU A 335 -42.80 35.80 11.60
CA GLU A 335 -41.83 34.93 12.26
C GLU A 335 -40.83 34.36 11.24
N SER A 336 -41.31 33.94 10.07
CA SER A 336 -40.47 33.45 8.98
C SER A 336 -39.55 34.54 8.42
N ALA A 337 -40.01 35.80 8.34
CA ALA A 337 -39.17 36.93 7.95
C ALA A 337 -38.09 37.24 9.01
N LEU A 338 -38.43 37.14 10.31
CA LEU A 338 -37.45 37.29 11.41
C LEU A 338 -36.41 36.18 11.37
N ALA A 339 -36.82 34.93 11.13
CA ALA A 339 -35.93 33.79 11.01
C ALA A 339 -34.93 33.96 9.85
N VAL A 340 -35.39 34.35 8.65
CA VAL A 340 -34.51 34.63 7.50
C VAL A 340 -33.45 35.68 7.86
N ILE A 341 -33.84 36.74 8.57
CA ILE A 341 -32.93 37.84 8.89
C ILE A 341 -31.94 37.44 9.97
N PHE A 342 -32.38 36.65 10.95
CA PHE A 342 -31.48 36.02 11.91
C PHE A 342 -30.43 35.16 11.21
N GLU A 343 -30.81 34.36 10.20
CA GLU A 343 -29.85 33.54 9.44
C GLU A 343 -28.85 34.39 8.63
N LEU A 344 -29.29 35.52 8.07
CA LEU A 344 -28.41 36.44 7.34
C LEU A 344 -27.43 37.18 8.27
N GLN A 345 -27.87 37.47 9.50
CA GLN A 345 -27.18 38.33 10.46
C GLN A 345 -26.78 37.63 11.76
N MET A 346 -26.64 36.29 11.73
CA MET A 346 -26.41 35.49 12.92
C MET A 346 -25.12 35.91 13.66
N PRO A 347 -25.16 36.07 15.00
CA PRO A 347 -23.94 36.25 15.78
C PRO A 347 -22.95 35.10 15.57
N ILE A 348 -21.68 35.42 15.35
CA ILE A 348 -20.59 34.43 15.11
C ILE A 348 -20.56 33.35 16.18
N GLU A 349 -20.82 33.70 17.44
CA GLU A 349 -20.76 32.77 18.57
C GLU A 349 -21.84 31.67 18.47
N ILE A 350 -23.08 32.07 18.12
CA ILE A 350 -24.18 31.14 17.87
C ILE A 350 -23.93 30.32 16.61
N ARG A 351 -23.42 30.98 15.55
CA ARG A 351 -23.09 30.34 14.29
C ARG A 351 -22.06 29.23 14.46
N SER A 352 -20.92 29.51 15.10
CA SER A 352 -19.88 28.52 15.36
C SER A 352 -20.38 27.36 16.20
N TYR A 353 -21.16 27.64 17.25
CA TYR A 353 -21.77 26.59 18.07
C TYR A 353 -22.72 25.70 17.27
N ARG A 354 -23.58 26.30 16.44
CA ARG A 354 -24.52 25.58 15.59
C ARG A 354 -23.81 24.74 14.52
N ASP A 355 -22.75 25.27 13.90
CA ASP A 355 -21.95 24.53 12.93
C ASP A 355 -21.23 23.35 13.58
N VAL A 356 -20.73 23.46 14.82
CA VAL A 356 -20.15 22.32 15.57
C VAL A 356 -21.19 21.23 15.84
N ILE A 357 -22.40 21.59 16.30
CA ILE A 357 -23.48 20.60 16.50
C ILE A 357 -23.82 19.92 15.18
N TRP A 358 -24.02 20.70 14.12
CA TRP A 358 -24.37 20.16 12.81
C TRP A 358 -23.27 19.22 12.29
N GLN A 359 -21.99 19.57 12.44
CA GLN A 359 -20.88 18.71 12.05
C GLN A 359 -20.83 17.41 12.86
N PHE A 360 -21.06 17.49 14.17
CA PHE A 360 -21.13 16.32 15.03
C PHE A 360 -22.28 15.40 14.63
N LEU A 361 -23.47 15.95 14.30
CA LEU A 361 -24.61 15.18 13.83
C LEU A 361 -24.32 14.49 12.50
N ASN A 362 -23.64 15.15 11.57
CA ASN A 362 -23.28 14.58 10.26
C ASN A 362 -22.04 13.68 10.29
N ARG A 363 -21.58 13.22 11.47
CA ARG A 363 -20.51 12.22 11.56
C ARG A 363 -20.98 10.89 10.91
N PRO A 364 -20.07 10.10 10.30
CA PRO A 364 -18.65 10.36 10.10
C PRO A 364 -18.33 11.19 8.84
N LYS A 365 -19.35 11.61 8.06
CA LYS A 365 -19.19 12.32 6.78
C LYS A 365 -19.85 13.70 6.86
N PRO A 366 -19.12 14.77 7.25
CA PRO A 366 -19.69 16.10 7.54
C PRO A 366 -20.20 16.88 6.31
N HIS A 367 -20.35 16.24 5.14
CA HIS A 367 -20.78 16.85 3.89
C HIS A 367 -21.91 16.03 3.22
N PRO A 368 -23.14 16.09 3.73
CA PRO A 368 -24.28 15.49 3.06
C PRO A 368 -24.60 16.24 1.76
N GLU A 369 -24.82 15.49 0.67
CA GLU A 369 -25.46 16.06 -0.52
C GLU A 369 -26.95 16.31 -0.22
N HIS A 370 -27.37 17.57 -0.28
CA HIS A 370 -28.78 17.96 -0.21
C HIS A 370 -29.27 18.46 -1.57
N HIS A 371 -30.49 18.06 -1.95
CA HIS A 371 -31.13 18.50 -3.20
C HIS A 371 -31.97 19.79 -3.02
N MET A 372 -31.64 20.62 -2.03
CA MET A 372 -32.41 21.82 -1.67
C MET A 372 -31.87 23.09 -2.33
N TYR A 373 -32.74 24.09 -2.48
CA TYR A 373 -32.40 25.38 -3.10
C TYR A 373 -31.80 26.33 -2.05
N GLU A 374 -30.55 26.74 -2.23
CA GLU A 374 -29.92 27.76 -1.36
C GLU A 374 -30.47 29.16 -1.66
N TRP A 375 -30.98 29.85 -0.65
CA TRP A 375 -31.66 31.15 -0.83
C TRP A 375 -30.78 32.21 -1.50
N LEU A 376 -29.52 32.31 -1.07
CA LEU A 376 -28.56 33.28 -1.60
C LEU A 376 -27.94 32.87 -2.94
N SER A 377 -28.36 31.75 -3.51
CA SER A 377 -27.97 31.30 -4.85
C SER A 377 -29.07 31.53 -5.90
N VAL A 378 -30.26 31.97 -5.49
CA VAL A 378 -31.45 32.08 -6.35
C VAL A 378 -31.94 33.54 -6.46
N PRO A 379 -32.02 34.13 -7.67
CA PRO A 379 -32.68 35.43 -7.86
C PRO A 379 -34.20 35.34 -7.57
N PRO A 380 -34.87 36.40 -7.08
CA PRO A 380 -34.31 37.71 -6.71
C PRO A 380 -33.70 37.73 -5.30
N HIS A 381 -33.82 36.63 -4.54
CA HIS A 381 -33.39 36.54 -3.13
C HIS A 381 -31.89 36.80 -2.97
N LYS A 382 -31.05 36.23 -3.84
CA LYS A 382 -29.61 36.52 -3.90
C LYS A 382 -29.32 38.02 -3.95
N ASP A 383 -29.96 38.74 -4.87
CA ASP A 383 -29.66 40.15 -5.13
C ASP A 383 -30.24 41.08 -4.07
N LYS A 384 -31.41 40.72 -3.52
CA LYS A 384 -32.15 41.55 -2.57
C LYS A 384 -31.77 41.30 -1.12
N LEU A 385 -31.42 40.07 -0.76
CA LEU A 385 -31.04 39.67 0.60
C LEU A 385 -29.51 39.60 0.78
N GLY A 386 -28.75 39.32 -0.28
CA GLY A 386 -27.29 39.21 -0.24
C GLY A 386 -26.57 40.40 0.42
N PRO A 387 -26.96 41.66 0.20
CA PRO A 387 -26.34 42.81 0.88
C PRO A 387 -26.47 42.81 2.41
N PHE A 388 -27.41 42.05 2.97
CA PHE A 388 -27.63 41.95 4.42
C PHE A 388 -26.94 40.74 5.05
N TYR A 389 -26.29 39.89 4.23
CA TYR A 389 -25.53 38.74 4.71
C TYR A 389 -24.18 39.19 5.28
N ILE A 390 -23.98 39.00 6.59
CA ILE A 390 -22.75 39.42 7.29
C ILE A 390 -21.82 38.23 7.63
N ASN A 391 -22.27 37.02 7.36
CA ASN A 391 -21.56 35.79 7.71
C ASN A 391 -20.50 35.41 6.66
N SER A 392 -19.59 34.51 7.00
CA SER A 392 -18.57 34.05 6.03
C SER A 392 -19.20 33.17 4.94
N ASN A 393 -18.58 33.08 3.77
CA ASN A 393 -19.04 32.18 2.70
C ASN A 393 -18.83 30.69 3.02
N HIS A 394 -18.17 30.37 4.13
CA HIS A 394 -17.75 29.02 4.51
C HIS A 394 -18.62 28.37 5.61
N CYS A 395 -19.84 28.89 5.86
CA CYS A 395 -20.76 28.33 6.85
C CYS A 395 -21.21 26.92 6.46
N LYS A 396 -21.29 26.01 7.45
CA LYS A 396 -21.75 24.63 7.21
C LYS A 396 -23.27 24.56 7.11
N VAL A 397 -23.96 25.25 8.01
CA VAL A 397 -25.42 25.38 7.97
C VAL A 397 -25.81 26.55 7.08
N LYS A 398 -26.59 26.28 6.03
CA LYS A 398 -27.09 27.30 5.10
C LYS A 398 -28.61 27.43 5.17
N LEU A 399 -29.11 28.62 4.84
CA LEU A 399 -30.54 28.87 4.61
C LEU A 399 -30.95 28.29 3.24
N VAL A 400 -31.83 27.30 3.26
CA VAL A 400 -32.25 26.52 2.09
C VAL A 400 -33.78 26.42 2.00
N SER A 401 -34.27 25.86 0.90
CA SER A 401 -35.69 25.63 0.67
C SER A 401 -35.94 24.33 -0.07
N SER A 402 -37.01 23.63 0.30
CA SER A 402 -37.53 22.46 -0.44
C SER A 402 -38.26 22.88 -1.72
N THR A 403 -38.79 24.11 -1.76
CA THR A 403 -39.53 24.69 -2.88
C THR A 403 -38.64 25.55 -3.76
N LYS A 404 -38.93 25.57 -5.06
CA LYS A 404 -38.23 26.46 -6.02
C LYS A 404 -38.84 27.85 -5.99
N SER A 405 -38.00 28.88 -6.18
CA SER A 405 -38.47 30.24 -6.45
C SER A 405 -39.40 30.27 -7.66
N VAL A 406 -40.41 31.12 -7.63
CA VAL A 406 -41.34 31.32 -8.75
C VAL A 406 -40.58 31.73 -10.01
N THR A 407 -39.51 32.52 -9.86
CA THR A 407 -38.65 32.96 -10.98
C THR A 407 -37.85 31.85 -11.64
N GLN A 408 -37.73 30.69 -11.00
CA GLN A 408 -37.11 29.47 -11.54
C GLN A 408 -38.13 28.37 -11.85
N SER A 409 -39.42 28.66 -11.69
CA SER A 409 -40.52 27.74 -11.99
C SER A 409 -41.07 27.93 -13.40
N HIS A 410 -42.03 27.10 -13.81
CA HIS A 410 -42.77 27.32 -15.06
C HIS A 410 -43.64 28.59 -15.04
N TYR A 411 -43.84 29.21 -13.87
CA TYR A 411 -44.48 30.52 -13.75
C TYR A 411 -43.53 31.69 -14.07
N SER A 412 -42.24 31.44 -14.26
CA SER A 412 -41.27 32.45 -14.71
C SER A 412 -41.52 32.93 -16.14
N TYR A 413 -42.24 32.13 -16.95
CA TYR A 413 -42.66 32.54 -18.28
C TYR A 413 -43.60 33.74 -18.16
N PRO A 414 -43.26 34.90 -18.78
CA PRO A 414 -44.04 36.11 -18.67
C PRO A 414 -45.52 35.88 -19.04
N PRO A 415 -46.47 36.19 -18.15
CA PRO A 415 -47.88 36.16 -18.47
C PRO A 415 -48.19 37.01 -19.71
N PHE A 416 -49.15 36.57 -20.53
CA PHE A 416 -49.53 37.34 -21.72
C PHE A 416 -50.17 38.68 -21.33
N ILE A 417 -49.53 39.78 -21.70
CA ILE A 417 -49.90 41.13 -21.24
C ILE A 417 -51.33 41.53 -21.61
N GLY A 418 -51.84 41.01 -22.73
CA GLY A 418 -53.15 41.37 -23.26
C GLY A 418 -54.35 40.80 -22.49
N SER A 419 -54.15 39.75 -21.69
CA SER A 419 -55.24 39.09 -20.94
C SER A 419 -54.94 38.87 -19.47
N ALA A 420 -53.68 38.87 -19.04
CA ALA A 420 -53.31 38.68 -17.65
C ALA A 420 -53.70 39.89 -16.78
N SER A 421 -54.10 39.66 -15.53
CA SER A 421 -54.33 40.74 -14.55
C SER A 421 -53.00 41.30 -14.04
N ILE A 422 -52.98 42.43 -13.33
CA ILE A 422 -51.73 42.97 -12.76
C ILE A 422 -51.20 42.03 -11.67
N GLU A 423 -52.09 41.44 -10.89
CA GLU A 423 -51.80 40.48 -9.82
C GLU A 423 -51.09 39.23 -10.35
N SER A 424 -51.32 38.86 -11.62
CA SER A 424 -50.67 37.70 -12.27
C SER A 424 -49.13 37.86 -12.41
N PHE A 425 -48.61 39.08 -12.22
CA PHE A 425 -47.18 39.39 -12.27
C PHE A 425 -46.55 39.57 -10.88
N LEU A 426 -47.35 39.50 -9.79
CA LEU A 426 -46.89 39.76 -8.42
C LEU A 426 -47.04 38.49 -7.58
N TYR A 427 -45.91 37.97 -7.10
CA TYR A 427 -45.86 36.77 -6.27
C TYR A 427 -45.28 37.11 -4.89
N GLU A 428 -45.86 36.52 -3.86
CA GLU A 428 -45.23 36.45 -2.53
C GLU A 428 -44.06 35.46 -2.57
N ASN A 429 -43.19 35.52 -1.57
CA ASN A 429 -42.06 34.59 -1.44
C ASN A 429 -42.56 33.14 -1.43
N SER A 430 -42.04 32.32 -2.33
CA SER A 430 -42.40 30.90 -2.47
C SER A 430 -41.42 29.92 -1.82
N LEU A 431 -40.30 30.42 -1.30
CA LEU A 431 -39.28 29.62 -0.61
C LEU A 431 -39.73 29.33 0.83
N GLU A 432 -39.77 28.05 1.19
CA GLU A 432 -39.84 27.62 2.58
C GLU A 432 -38.57 27.99 3.34
N VAL A 433 -38.73 28.45 4.60
CA VAL A 433 -37.63 28.82 5.50
C VAL A 433 -37.12 27.56 6.20
N GLN A 434 -36.02 27.01 5.71
CA GLN A 434 -35.38 25.81 6.24
C GLN A 434 -33.86 26.01 6.30
N ILE A 435 -33.18 25.17 7.07
CA ILE A 435 -31.72 25.10 7.05
C ILE A 435 -31.26 23.77 6.43
N SER A 436 -30.00 23.72 5.98
CA SER A 436 -29.37 22.49 5.48
C SER A 436 -29.59 21.36 6.50
N PRO A 437 -30.40 20.33 6.17
CA PRO A 437 -30.82 19.35 7.14
C PRO A 437 -29.62 18.49 7.59
N PRO A 438 -29.46 18.24 8.90
CA PRO A 438 -28.48 17.27 9.36
C PRO A 438 -28.92 15.85 8.95
N LYS A 439 -27.96 15.02 8.57
CA LYS A 439 -28.14 13.59 8.35
C LYS A 439 -27.40 12.83 9.45
N ALA A 440 -28.10 12.59 10.55
CA ALA A 440 -27.58 11.78 11.65
C ALA A 440 -27.27 10.36 11.20
N ILE A 441 -26.24 9.75 11.79
CA ILE A 441 -25.98 8.31 11.67
C ILE A 441 -27.14 7.53 12.30
N GLU A 442 -27.54 6.43 11.65
CA GLU A 442 -28.52 5.51 12.23
C GLU A 442 -27.98 4.86 13.50
N PHE A 443 -28.84 4.67 14.50
CA PHE A 443 -28.42 4.18 15.80
C PHE A 443 -27.70 2.82 15.73
N ASP A 444 -28.24 1.89 14.93
CA ASP A 444 -27.66 0.56 14.77
C ASP A 444 -26.29 0.60 14.08
N ASP A 445 -26.09 1.50 13.12
CA ASP A 445 -24.81 1.70 12.44
C ASP A 445 -23.77 2.29 13.41
N GLU A 446 -24.17 3.20 14.30
CA GLU A 446 -23.26 3.75 15.31
C GLU A 446 -22.91 2.73 16.40
N CYS A 447 -23.87 1.93 16.84
CA CYS A 447 -23.63 0.78 17.71
C CYS A 447 -22.67 -0.24 17.07
N HIS A 448 -22.77 -0.45 15.75
CA HIS A 448 -21.84 -1.31 15.02
C HIS A 448 -20.38 -0.79 15.08
N ILE A 449 -20.18 0.54 15.05
CA ILE A 449 -18.86 1.15 15.21
C ILE A 449 -18.29 0.91 16.61
N LEU A 450 -19.14 1.01 17.63
CA LEU A 450 -18.81 0.81 19.05
C LEU A 450 -18.66 -0.67 19.46
N THR A 451 -18.92 -1.61 18.55
CA THR A 451 -18.85 -3.05 18.82
C THR A 451 -17.76 -3.73 18.00
N PRO A 452 -16.94 -4.61 18.60
CA PRO A 452 -15.95 -5.38 17.87
C PRO A 452 -16.61 -6.35 16.88
N GLN A 453 -16.03 -6.46 15.68
CA GLN A 453 -16.54 -7.33 14.63
C GLN A 453 -15.75 -8.64 14.58
N PHE A 454 -16.45 -9.78 14.68
CA PHE A 454 -15.80 -11.10 14.68
C PHE A 454 -15.41 -11.53 13.26
N GLY A 455 -14.11 -11.68 13.02
CA GLY A 455 -13.57 -12.23 11.77
C GLY A 455 -13.63 -13.75 11.68
N HIS A 456 -13.64 -14.46 12.82
CA HIS A 456 -13.60 -15.91 12.85
C HIS A 456 -14.97 -16.51 12.47
N PRO A 457 -15.04 -17.42 11.48
CA PRO A 457 -16.31 -17.92 10.95
C PRO A 457 -17.13 -18.71 11.98
N GLY A 458 -16.48 -19.27 13.02
CA GLY A 458 -17.17 -19.97 14.10
C GLY A 458 -17.96 -19.05 15.03
N TYR A 459 -17.52 -17.81 15.23
CA TYR A 459 -18.16 -16.84 16.15
C TYR A 459 -19.06 -15.85 15.42
N LYS A 460 -18.95 -15.72 14.09
CA LYS A 460 -19.75 -14.79 13.29
C LYS A 460 -21.29 -14.94 13.48
N PRO A 461 -21.88 -16.15 13.60
CA PRO A 461 -23.31 -16.29 13.90
C PRO A 461 -23.72 -15.71 15.27
N LEU A 462 -22.76 -15.55 16.18
CA LEU A 462 -22.95 -15.02 17.52
C LEU A 462 -22.67 -13.50 17.60
N GLN A 463 -22.52 -12.78 16.49
CA GLN A 463 -22.26 -11.32 16.52
C GLN A 463 -23.33 -10.54 17.31
N PHE A 464 -24.59 -11.01 17.32
CA PHE A 464 -25.65 -10.35 18.10
C PHE A 464 -25.36 -10.34 19.60
N THR A 465 -24.57 -11.30 20.12
CA THR A 465 -24.31 -11.46 21.55
C THR A 465 -23.35 -10.41 22.08
N ILE A 466 -22.52 -9.82 21.22
CA ILE A 466 -21.67 -8.68 21.56
C ILE A 466 -22.38 -7.35 21.29
N ASN A 467 -23.31 -7.30 20.32
CA ASN A 467 -24.00 -6.07 19.93
C ASN A 467 -24.97 -5.53 20.99
N THR A 468 -25.56 -6.40 21.81
CA THR A 468 -26.52 -6.01 22.85
C THR A 468 -26.46 -6.97 24.03
N THR A 469 -27.04 -6.59 25.17
CA THR A 469 -27.27 -7.47 26.32
C THR A 469 -28.76 -7.83 26.50
N GLU A 470 -29.64 -7.27 25.64
CA GLU A 470 -31.10 -7.42 25.69
C GLU A 470 -31.58 -8.75 25.08
N PHE A 471 -31.00 -9.86 25.53
CA PHE A 471 -31.41 -11.20 25.10
C PHE A 471 -31.28 -12.21 26.24
N VAL A 472 -32.03 -13.31 26.13
CA VAL A 472 -32.01 -14.41 27.10
C VAL A 472 -31.26 -15.61 26.53
N GLN A 473 -30.73 -16.45 27.42
CA GLN A 473 -30.00 -17.68 27.05
C GLN A 473 -30.78 -18.58 26.08
N ASN A 474 -32.11 -18.68 26.21
CA ASN A 474 -32.95 -19.47 25.30
C ASN A 474 -32.81 -19.05 23.82
N HIS A 475 -32.52 -17.77 23.55
CA HIS A 475 -32.28 -17.30 22.19
C HIS A 475 -31.01 -17.91 21.60
N VAL A 476 -29.95 -18.03 22.40
CA VAL A 476 -28.69 -18.68 22.01
C VAL A 476 -28.90 -20.17 21.75
N ILE A 477 -29.66 -20.84 22.63
CA ILE A 477 -30.01 -22.26 22.46
C ILE A 477 -30.78 -22.50 21.16
N ALA A 478 -31.74 -21.63 20.84
CA ALA A 478 -32.50 -21.70 19.59
C ALA A 478 -31.61 -21.53 18.34
N LYS A 479 -30.45 -20.88 18.49
CA LYS A 479 -29.45 -20.65 17.44
C LYS A 479 -28.38 -21.73 17.36
N LEU A 480 -28.46 -22.80 18.15
CA LEU A 480 -27.47 -23.87 18.14
C LEU A 480 -27.34 -24.58 16.78
N SER A 481 -28.38 -24.55 15.95
CA SER A 481 -28.33 -25.02 14.55
C SER A 481 -27.29 -24.28 13.70
N ASP A 482 -26.96 -23.04 14.08
CA ASP A 482 -26.02 -22.17 13.36
C ASP A 482 -24.58 -22.40 13.85
N CYS A 483 -24.36 -23.32 14.80
CA CYS A 483 -23.04 -23.68 15.32
C CYS A 483 -22.16 -24.30 14.23
N SER A 484 -20.97 -23.73 14.06
CA SER A 484 -19.97 -24.25 13.11
C SER A 484 -19.45 -25.63 13.54
N VAL A 485 -19.15 -26.48 12.55
CA VAL A 485 -18.52 -27.80 12.76
C VAL A 485 -17.15 -27.69 13.44
N ARG A 486 -16.50 -26.51 13.37
CA ARG A 486 -15.20 -26.24 14.00
C ARG A 486 -15.29 -25.85 15.48
N MET A 487 -16.50 -25.71 16.03
CA MET A 487 -16.74 -25.25 17.40
C MET A 487 -17.55 -26.30 18.18
N LYS A 488 -17.24 -26.47 19.46
CA LYS A 488 -18.03 -27.36 20.32
C LYS A 488 -19.39 -26.72 20.63
N PRO A 489 -20.51 -27.47 20.65
CA PRO A 489 -21.82 -26.94 21.03
C PRO A 489 -21.82 -26.25 22.40
N THR A 490 -21.07 -26.78 23.38
CA THR A 490 -20.92 -26.17 24.71
C THR A 490 -20.25 -24.79 24.63
N GLN A 491 -19.16 -24.69 23.86
CA GLN A 491 -18.45 -23.42 23.61
C GLN A 491 -19.36 -22.40 22.92
N PHE A 492 -20.17 -22.82 21.95
CA PHE A 492 -21.15 -21.94 21.28
C PHE A 492 -22.19 -21.40 22.28
N LEU A 493 -22.73 -22.26 23.14
CA LEU A 493 -23.71 -21.86 24.14
C LEU A 493 -23.12 -20.92 25.19
N GLU A 494 -21.94 -21.23 25.73
CA GLU A 494 -21.30 -20.41 26.75
C GLU A 494 -20.86 -19.06 26.22
N PHE A 495 -20.21 -19.02 25.05
CA PHE A 495 -19.84 -17.77 24.39
C PHE A 495 -21.09 -16.94 24.11
N GLY A 496 -22.12 -17.55 23.53
CA GLY A 496 -23.32 -16.83 23.15
C GLY A 496 -24.13 -16.34 24.35
N SER A 497 -24.08 -17.06 25.47
CA SER A 497 -24.82 -16.72 26.70
C SER A 497 -24.05 -15.79 27.63
N PHE A 498 -22.76 -15.53 27.38
CA PHE A 498 -21.90 -14.74 28.25
C PHE A 498 -22.50 -13.36 28.60
N ARG A 499 -23.20 -12.74 27.64
CA ARG A 499 -23.82 -11.41 27.77
C ARG A 499 -25.34 -11.43 27.86
N SER A 500 -25.97 -12.58 28.12
CA SER A 500 -27.43 -12.65 28.26
C SER A 500 -27.87 -11.97 29.56
N GLY A 501 -28.17 -10.67 29.51
CA GLY A 501 -28.44 -9.81 30.65
C GLY A 501 -27.19 -9.06 31.15
N HIS A 502 -27.29 -7.72 31.23
CA HIS A 502 -26.15 -6.86 31.56
C HIS A 502 -25.57 -7.08 32.96
N ARG A 503 -26.40 -7.45 33.95
CA ARG A 503 -25.97 -7.69 35.34
C ARG A 503 -25.26 -9.03 35.57
N LEU A 504 -25.35 -9.96 34.62
CA LEU A 504 -24.79 -11.32 34.77
C LEU A 504 -23.36 -11.46 34.24
N GLN A 505 -22.85 -10.45 33.53
CA GLN A 505 -21.55 -10.52 32.85
C GLN A 505 -20.39 -10.87 33.79
N TRP A 506 -20.34 -10.27 35.00
CA TRP A 506 -19.30 -10.56 35.99
C TRP A 506 -19.42 -11.96 36.61
N TRP A 507 -20.65 -12.42 36.87
CA TRP A 507 -20.90 -13.79 37.34
C TRP A 507 -20.51 -14.82 36.29
N ASN A 508 -20.83 -14.56 35.03
CA ASN A 508 -20.43 -15.41 33.90
C ASN A 508 -18.90 -15.43 33.73
N LEU A 509 -18.22 -14.31 33.95
CA LEU A 509 -16.76 -14.25 33.94
C LEU A 509 -16.15 -15.07 35.08
N LEU A 510 -16.70 -14.98 36.29
CA LEU A 510 -16.22 -15.78 37.43
C LEU A 510 -16.43 -17.28 37.18
N ALA A 511 -17.61 -17.65 36.67
CA ALA A 511 -17.93 -19.04 36.31
C ALA A 511 -16.98 -19.56 35.21
N LEU A 512 -16.68 -18.73 34.20
CA LEU A 512 -15.73 -19.06 33.14
C LEU A 512 -14.34 -19.42 33.71
N PHE A 513 -13.83 -18.66 34.66
CA PHE A 513 -12.53 -18.96 35.28
C PHE A 513 -12.55 -20.18 36.20
N GLU A 514 -13.69 -20.54 36.78
CA GLU A 514 -13.78 -21.79 37.55
C GLU A 514 -13.85 -23.02 36.67
N MET A 515 -14.63 -22.94 35.59
CA MET A 515 -14.97 -24.08 34.76
C MET A 515 -14.00 -24.27 33.59
N ASP A 516 -13.11 -23.30 33.32
CA ASP A 516 -12.23 -23.20 32.14
C ASP A 516 -12.97 -23.53 30.83
N SER A 517 -14.16 -22.94 30.70
CA SER A 517 -15.21 -23.44 29.81
C SER A 517 -15.09 -22.89 28.38
N LEU A 518 -14.49 -21.70 28.22
CA LEU A 518 -14.10 -21.09 26.94
C LEU A 518 -12.58 -20.97 26.81
N PRO A 519 -12.02 -21.14 25.59
CA PRO A 519 -10.60 -20.96 25.34
C PRO A 519 -10.23 -19.48 25.35
N ILE A 520 -9.84 -18.98 26.52
CA ILE A 520 -9.47 -17.56 26.73
C ILE A 520 -8.33 -17.10 25.80
N ALA A 521 -7.44 -18.03 25.42
CA ALA A 521 -6.34 -17.75 24.49
C ALA A 521 -6.80 -17.50 23.02
N GLU A 522 -8.09 -17.64 22.69
CA GLU A 522 -8.61 -17.25 21.38
C GLU A 522 -8.98 -15.76 21.33
N GLU A 523 -8.61 -15.09 20.24
CA GLU A 523 -8.86 -13.65 20.04
C GLU A 523 -10.34 -13.27 20.18
N SER A 524 -11.27 -14.05 19.60
CA SER A 524 -12.71 -13.76 19.67
C SER A 524 -13.27 -13.83 21.10
N VAL A 525 -12.76 -14.74 21.94
CA VAL A 525 -13.14 -14.86 23.35
C VAL A 525 -12.56 -13.69 24.15
N THR A 526 -11.31 -13.32 23.89
CA THR A 526 -10.67 -12.16 24.50
C THR A 526 -11.41 -10.86 24.16
N MET A 527 -11.81 -10.68 22.90
CA MET A 527 -12.62 -9.56 22.43
C MET A 527 -13.96 -9.48 23.16
N LEU A 528 -14.66 -10.62 23.30
CA LEU A 528 -15.92 -10.69 24.04
C LEU A 528 -15.75 -10.22 25.48
N ILE A 529 -14.80 -10.80 26.22
CA ILE A 529 -14.57 -10.46 27.63
C ILE A 529 -14.18 -8.99 27.76
N MET A 530 -13.19 -8.53 26.99
CA MET A 530 -12.71 -7.15 27.05
C MET A 530 -13.85 -6.17 26.79
N HIS A 531 -14.65 -6.39 25.75
CA HIS A 531 -15.77 -5.51 25.45
C HIS A 531 -16.84 -5.55 26.54
N SER A 532 -17.20 -6.72 27.06
CA SER A 532 -18.18 -6.86 28.15
C SER A 532 -17.80 -6.10 29.41
N ILE A 533 -16.53 -6.11 29.80
CA ILE A 533 -16.10 -5.46 31.05
C ILE A 533 -15.82 -3.97 30.88
N LEU A 534 -15.60 -3.48 29.65
CA LEU A 534 -15.29 -2.08 29.36
C LEU A 534 -16.49 -1.27 28.84
N GLN A 535 -17.51 -1.91 28.26
CA GLN A 535 -18.74 -1.22 27.86
C GLN A 535 -19.47 -0.66 29.10
N TYR A 536 -19.96 0.58 29.01
CA TYR A 536 -20.63 1.24 30.13
C TYR A 536 -21.90 0.52 30.60
N GLY A 537 -22.82 0.22 29.68
CA GLY A 537 -24.05 -0.52 29.96
C GLY A 537 -25.23 0.32 30.49
N PRO A 538 -26.43 -0.31 30.64
CA PRO A 538 -27.68 0.37 31.00
C PRO A 538 -27.70 0.96 32.43
N ARG A 539 -28.61 1.90 32.69
CA ARG A 539 -28.83 2.49 34.03
C ARG A 539 -30.32 2.74 34.29
N THR A 540 -30.86 2.24 35.42
CA THR A 540 -32.23 2.55 35.86
C THR A 540 -32.43 4.03 36.17
N MET A 541 -33.62 4.53 35.84
CA MET A 541 -34.07 5.92 36.08
C MET A 541 -34.71 6.11 37.46
N ASP A 542 -34.73 5.09 38.31
CA ASP A 542 -35.53 5.09 39.54
C ASP A 542 -34.86 5.94 40.64
N GLY A 543 -35.48 7.08 40.95
CA GLY A 543 -34.95 8.13 41.84
C GLY A 543 -34.87 7.78 43.34
N SER A 544 -34.80 6.51 43.73
CA SER A 544 -34.82 6.07 45.13
C SER A 544 -33.49 5.52 45.68
N SER A 545 -32.45 5.34 44.85
CA SER A 545 -31.09 5.00 45.32
C SER A 545 -30.10 6.14 45.08
N ILE A 546 -30.33 7.26 45.77
CA ILE A 546 -29.44 8.42 45.80
C ILE A 546 -28.24 8.11 46.71
N TYR A 547 -27.23 7.42 46.19
CA TYR A 547 -25.83 7.55 46.62
C TYR A 547 -24.88 7.27 45.43
N ASN A 548 -24.49 8.34 44.73
CA ASN A 548 -23.23 8.49 43.98
C ASN A 548 -22.61 7.27 43.26
N SER A 549 -23.24 6.72 42.23
CA SER A 549 -22.53 5.82 41.31
C SER A 549 -22.47 6.40 39.91
N TRP A 550 -21.31 6.95 39.55
CA TRP A 550 -20.87 7.15 38.16
C TRP A 550 -20.75 5.81 37.40
N CYS A 551 -20.87 4.69 38.11
CA CYS A 551 -20.84 3.32 37.61
C CYS A 551 -22.25 2.84 37.23
N SER A 552 -22.37 2.17 36.08
CA SER A 552 -23.59 1.49 35.63
C SER A 552 -23.86 0.20 36.43
N GLU A 553 -25.11 -0.26 36.42
CA GLU A 553 -25.54 -1.55 36.97
C GLU A 553 -24.76 -2.75 36.41
N ALA A 554 -24.24 -2.64 35.18
CA ALA A 554 -23.43 -3.69 34.57
C ALA A 554 -22.14 -3.99 35.35
N HIS A 555 -21.73 -3.08 36.25
CA HIS A 555 -20.51 -3.20 37.04
C HIS A 555 -20.76 -3.15 38.57
N GLU A 556 -22.02 -3.15 39.00
CA GLU A 556 -22.38 -3.02 40.43
C GLU A 556 -21.77 -4.14 41.29
N GLN A 557 -21.64 -5.34 40.71
CA GLN A 557 -21.03 -6.50 41.37
C GLN A 557 -19.59 -6.25 41.88
N LEU A 558 -18.87 -5.29 41.30
CA LEU A 558 -17.50 -4.95 41.71
C LEU A 558 -17.43 -4.15 43.01
N PHE A 559 -18.56 -3.73 43.58
CA PHE A 559 -18.62 -3.10 44.90
C PHE A 559 -18.70 -4.12 46.04
N GLU A 560 -18.87 -5.42 45.74
CA GLU A 560 -18.96 -6.47 46.74
C GLU A 560 -17.59 -7.10 47.04
N ASP A 561 -17.02 -6.80 48.21
CA ASP A 561 -15.67 -7.27 48.61
C ASP A 561 -15.51 -8.80 48.53
N HIS A 562 -16.53 -9.58 48.89
CA HIS A 562 -16.48 -11.05 48.80
C HIS A 562 -16.34 -11.54 47.36
N PHE A 563 -17.08 -10.92 46.43
CA PHE A 563 -16.98 -11.26 45.01
C PHE A 563 -15.59 -10.92 44.45
N ILE A 564 -15.04 -9.77 44.84
CA ILE A 564 -13.68 -9.36 44.45
C ILE A 564 -12.63 -10.34 44.99
N ASP A 565 -12.72 -10.75 46.26
CA ASP A 565 -11.80 -11.71 46.85
C ASP A 565 -11.83 -13.06 46.07
N GLU A 566 -13.01 -13.56 45.70
CA GLU A 566 -13.13 -14.80 44.91
C GLU A 566 -12.56 -14.62 43.48
N LEU A 567 -12.89 -13.52 42.80
CA LEU A 567 -12.42 -13.27 41.44
C LEU A 567 -10.89 -13.11 41.39
N VAL A 568 -10.30 -12.35 42.31
CA VAL A 568 -8.84 -12.22 42.45
C VAL A 568 -8.19 -13.57 42.67
N THR A 569 -8.77 -14.44 43.52
CA THR A 569 -8.26 -15.80 43.76
C THR A 569 -8.22 -16.63 42.47
N ARG A 570 -9.25 -16.53 41.62
CA ARG A 570 -9.29 -17.26 40.33
C ARG A 570 -8.34 -16.70 39.29
N LEU A 571 -8.20 -15.38 39.22
CA LEU A 571 -7.23 -14.74 38.33
C LEU A 571 -5.79 -15.11 38.72
N ASP A 572 -5.49 -15.12 40.01
CA ASP A 572 -4.17 -15.47 40.53
C ASP A 572 -3.79 -16.92 40.19
N ARG A 573 -4.72 -17.86 40.41
CA ARG A 573 -4.59 -19.26 39.99
C ARG A 573 -4.35 -19.38 38.49
N ARG A 574 -5.11 -18.64 37.67
CA ARG A 574 -4.95 -18.69 36.21
C ARG A 574 -3.59 -18.17 35.75
N LEU A 575 -3.04 -17.17 36.43
CA LEU A 575 -1.68 -16.69 36.17
C LEU A 575 -0.64 -17.76 36.50
N ASP A 576 -0.78 -18.47 37.62
CA ASP A 576 0.12 -19.57 37.99
C ASP A 576 0.09 -20.70 36.95
N ASP A 577 -1.10 -21.08 36.49
CA ASP A 577 -1.27 -22.13 35.48
C ASP A 577 -0.59 -21.78 34.14
N CYS A 578 -0.58 -20.49 33.78
CA CYS A 578 0.01 -20.05 32.52
C CYS A 578 1.47 -19.61 32.62
N GLU A 579 2.05 -19.38 33.81
CA GLU A 579 3.37 -18.75 33.99
C GLU A 579 4.50 -19.41 33.16
N LEU A 580 4.45 -20.72 32.98
CA LEU A 580 5.45 -21.48 32.21
C LEU A 580 5.10 -21.62 30.71
N ASN A 581 3.91 -21.21 30.29
CA ASN A 581 3.42 -21.32 28.92
C ASN A 581 3.24 -19.94 28.27
N TRP A 582 4.32 -19.43 27.70
CA TRP A 582 4.35 -18.15 26.97
C TRP A 582 3.49 -18.13 25.69
N GLN A 583 2.87 -19.26 25.30
CA GLN A 583 1.89 -19.28 24.20
C GLN A 583 0.51 -18.72 24.58
N ASN A 584 0.31 -18.38 25.85
CA ASN A 584 -0.92 -17.83 26.39
C ASN A 584 -0.85 -16.28 26.51
N GLU A 585 -0.24 -15.59 25.55
CA GLU A 585 -0.10 -14.12 25.57
C GLU A 585 -1.43 -13.37 25.75
N LEU A 586 -2.50 -13.85 25.12
CA LEU A 586 -3.84 -13.25 25.23
C LEU A 586 -4.48 -13.46 26.61
N VAL A 587 -4.14 -14.56 27.29
CA VAL A 587 -4.58 -14.80 28.68
C VAL A 587 -3.96 -13.75 29.61
N LEU A 588 -2.66 -13.46 29.44
CA LEU A 588 -1.99 -12.42 30.22
C LEU A 588 -2.59 -11.03 29.97
N VAL A 589 -2.89 -10.70 28.70
CA VAL A 589 -3.57 -9.45 28.34
C VAL A 589 -4.93 -9.35 29.04
N ILE A 590 -5.80 -10.36 28.93
CA ILE A 590 -7.15 -10.24 29.47
C ILE A 590 -7.17 -10.24 31.00
N VAL A 591 -6.34 -11.05 31.65
CA VAL A 591 -6.21 -11.03 33.11
C VAL A 591 -5.72 -9.66 33.58
N THR A 592 -4.79 -9.04 32.84
CA THR A 592 -4.35 -7.68 33.13
C THR A 592 -5.50 -6.68 33.00
N ILE A 593 -6.25 -6.71 31.90
CA ILE A 593 -7.39 -5.79 31.69
C ILE A 593 -8.45 -5.97 32.78
N ILE A 594 -8.79 -7.21 33.16
CA ILE A 594 -9.74 -7.50 34.24
C ILE A 594 -9.22 -6.95 35.57
N THR A 595 -7.95 -7.22 35.90
CA THR A 595 -7.31 -6.74 37.13
C THR A 595 -7.35 -5.22 37.21
N MET A 596 -7.02 -4.53 36.11
CA MET A 596 -7.04 -3.08 36.05
C MET A 596 -8.46 -2.51 36.05
N ARG A 597 -9.45 -3.22 35.49
CA ARG A 597 -10.86 -2.84 35.58
C ARG A 597 -11.38 -2.92 37.02
N ILE A 598 -11.01 -3.98 37.75
CA ILE A 598 -11.30 -4.11 39.18
C ILE A 598 -10.63 -2.95 39.95
N LEU A 599 -9.37 -2.65 39.66
CA LEU A 599 -8.65 -1.53 40.27
C LEU A 599 -9.28 -0.17 39.93
N THR A 600 -9.93 -0.03 38.78
CA THR A 600 -10.59 1.21 38.36
C THR A 600 -11.90 1.45 39.13
N ILE A 601 -12.67 0.37 39.36
CA ILE A 601 -14.04 0.47 39.89
C ILE A 601 -14.11 0.24 41.40
N CYS A 602 -13.41 -0.77 41.92
CA CYS A 602 -13.62 -1.17 43.30
C CYS A 602 -13.21 -0.06 44.28
N ASN A 603 -13.99 0.08 45.35
CA ASN A 603 -13.72 0.98 46.47
C ASN A 603 -13.31 0.20 47.74
N SER A 604 -12.87 -1.05 47.54
CA SER A 604 -12.65 -2.02 48.62
C SER A 604 -11.40 -1.73 49.44
N THR A 605 -11.36 -2.29 50.65
CA THR A 605 -10.13 -2.40 51.46
C THR A 605 -9.07 -3.33 50.84
N ARG A 606 -9.35 -3.95 49.68
CA ARG A 606 -8.52 -4.97 49.01
C ARG A 606 -7.62 -4.40 47.92
N GLN A 607 -7.49 -3.07 47.82
CA GLN A 607 -6.67 -2.40 46.81
C GLN A 607 -5.25 -2.99 46.69
N ASN A 608 -4.60 -3.29 47.82
CA ASN A 608 -3.25 -3.87 47.82
C ASN A 608 -3.19 -5.24 47.10
N LYS A 609 -4.18 -6.13 47.34
CA LYS A 609 -4.22 -7.45 46.67
C LYS A 609 -4.34 -7.32 45.15
N ILE A 610 -5.10 -6.33 44.69
CA ILE A 610 -5.30 -6.08 43.25
C ILE A 610 -4.02 -5.49 42.64
N VAL A 611 -3.34 -4.60 43.36
CA VAL A 611 -2.03 -4.07 42.95
C VAL A 611 -0.98 -5.19 42.87
N ASP A 612 -0.95 -6.08 43.86
CA ASP A 612 -0.05 -7.24 43.87
C ASP A 612 -0.30 -8.15 42.65
N LEU A 613 -1.57 -8.38 42.28
CA LEU A 613 -1.94 -9.13 41.08
C LEU A 613 -1.48 -8.43 39.80
N ALA A 614 -1.61 -7.10 39.70
CA ALA A 614 -1.13 -6.32 38.56
C ALA A 614 0.41 -6.40 38.42
N ILE A 615 1.13 -6.33 39.55
CA ILE A 615 2.58 -6.51 39.60
C ILE A 615 2.97 -7.94 39.19
N LYS A 616 2.20 -8.96 39.63
CA LYS A 616 2.41 -10.36 39.20
C LYS A 616 2.27 -10.50 37.68
N CYS A 617 1.25 -9.90 37.06
CA CYS A 617 1.09 -9.87 35.60
C CYS A 617 2.32 -9.29 34.91
N ARG A 618 2.79 -8.12 35.38
CA ARG A 618 3.99 -7.45 34.84
C ARG A 618 5.24 -8.33 34.92
N ARG A 619 5.47 -8.97 36.07
CA ARG A 619 6.62 -9.85 36.29
C ARG A 619 6.59 -11.08 35.38
N ILE A 620 5.42 -11.68 35.15
CA ILE A 620 5.26 -12.79 34.21
C ILE A 620 5.56 -12.32 32.78
N GLY A 621 5.02 -11.17 32.39
CA GLY A 621 5.28 -10.60 31.07
C GLY A 621 6.77 -10.31 30.82
N GLU A 622 7.48 -9.74 31.79
CA GLU A 622 8.93 -9.54 31.68
C GLU A 622 9.71 -10.85 31.53
N LYS A 623 9.38 -11.88 32.33
CA LYS A 623 9.98 -13.21 32.17
C LYS A 623 9.76 -13.77 30.76
N TRP A 624 8.55 -13.59 30.20
CA TRP A 624 8.23 -14.04 28.85
C TRP A 624 8.97 -13.24 27.78
N ILE A 625 9.13 -11.92 27.95
CA ILE A 625 9.96 -11.10 27.06
C ILE A 625 11.39 -11.65 27.01
N ASP A 626 11.99 -11.95 28.17
CA ASP A 626 13.34 -12.51 28.24
C ASP A 626 13.44 -13.91 27.59
N LEU A 627 12.44 -14.78 27.83
CA LEU A 627 12.41 -16.13 27.28
C LEU A 627 12.23 -16.14 25.76
N ILE A 628 11.25 -15.37 25.25
CA ILE A 628 10.97 -15.30 23.82
C ILE A 628 12.14 -14.64 23.08
N SER A 629 12.75 -13.58 23.63
CA SER A 629 13.92 -12.94 23.04
C SER A 629 15.10 -13.92 22.91
N LYS A 630 15.36 -14.74 23.93
CA LYS A 630 16.38 -15.81 23.87
C LYS A 630 16.04 -16.86 22.81
N ASN A 631 14.78 -17.26 22.68
CA ASN A 631 14.36 -18.24 21.68
C ASN A 631 14.57 -17.71 20.25
N ILE A 632 14.24 -16.44 19.99
CA ILE A 632 14.50 -15.79 18.69
C ILE A 632 15.99 -15.87 18.31
N GLN A 633 16.89 -15.73 19.28
CA GLN A 633 18.34 -15.83 19.06
C GLN A 633 18.82 -17.25 18.74
N THR A 634 18.08 -18.29 19.15
CA THR A 634 18.46 -19.69 18.93
C THR A 634 17.89 -20.31 17.65
N ILE A 635 16.87 -19.70 17.05
CA ILE A 635 16.19 -20.23 15.87
C ILE A 635 17.04 -19.99 14.62
N SER A 636 17.13 -20.99 13.75
CA SER A 636 17.82 -20.86 12.46
C SER A 636 17.15 -19.79 11.60
N SER A 637 17.96 -18.98 10.92
CA SER A 637 17.53 -17.93 9.98
C SER A 637 16.71 -18.42 8.78
N SER A 638 16.52 -19.74 8.64
CA SER A 638 15.66 -20.39 7.65
C SER A 638 14.16 -20.43 8.03
N ALA A 639 13.81 -20.19 9.31
CA ALA A 639 12.44 -20.21 9.83
C ALA A 639 11.85 -18.80 10.02
N PHE A 640 11.94 -17.95 8.99
CA PHE A 640 11.51 -16.54 9.04
C PHE A 640 10.10 -16.32 9.59
N ASN A 641 9.13 -17.14 9.17
CA ASN A 641 7.73 -17.02 9.62
C ASN A 641 7.56 -17.25 11.13
N GLU A 642 8.36 -18.13 11.73
CA GLU A 642 8.30 -18.41 13.17
C GLU A 642 8.84 -17.22 13.98
N ILE A 643 9.91 -16.59 13.51
CA ILE A 643 10.50 -15.40 14.14
C ILE A 643 9.49 -14.25 14.14
N GLU A 644 8.80 -13.99 13.02
CA GLU A 644 7.80 -12.93 12.94
C GLU A 644 6.61 -13.17 13.90
N ILE A 645 6.18 -14.43 14.05
CA ILE A 645 5.15 -14.80 15.04
C ILE A 645 5.63 -14.51 16.47
N LEU A 646 6.88 -14.86 16.80
CA LEU A 646 7.46 -14.59 18.12
C LEU A 646 7.61 -13.09 18.39
N ARG A 647 7.98 -12.29 17.38
CA ARG A 647 8.03 -10.82 17.50
C ARG A 647 6.67 -10.23 17.79
N LEU A 648 5.62 -10.70 17.10
CA LEU A 648 4.25 -10.26 17.39
C LEU A 648 3.84 -10.64 18.83
N LYS A 649 4.26 -11.81 19.33
CA LYS A 649 4.04 -12.19 20.74
C LYS A 649 4.77 -11.26 21.70
N LEU A 650 6.02 -10.87 21.43
CA LEU A 650 6.74 -9.87 22.24
C LEU A 650 5.98 -8.55 22.32
N VAL A 651 5.39 -8.10 21.21
CA VAL A 651 4.53 -6.90 21.18
C VAL A 651 3.31 -7.08 22.08
N ILE A 652 2.57 -8.19 21.96
CA ILE A 652 1.37 -8.46 22.77
C ILE A 652 1.70 -8.55 24.27
N VAL A 653 2.80 -9.22 24.62
CA VAL A 653 3.26 -9.33 26.01
C VAL A 653 3.71 -7.96 26.54
N GLY A 654 4.47 -7.19 25.76
CA GLY A 654 4.84 -5.82 26.12
C GLY A 654 3.62 -4.93 26.37
N ILE A 655 2.59 -5.04 25.52
CA ILE A 655 1.31 -4.34 25.70
C ILE A 655 0.68 -4.74 27.04
N SER A 656 0.63 -6.03 27.37
CA SER A 656 0.09 -6.49 28.66
C SER A 656 0.82 -5.86 29.86
N CYS A 657 2.14 -5.71 29.81
CA CYS A 657 2.90 -5.02 30.86
C CYS A 657 2.52 -3.54 30.96
N ILE A 658 2.34 -2.83 29.84
CA ILE A 658 1.92 -1.42 29.84
C ILE A 658 0.49 -1.27 30.35
N LEU A 659 -0.41 -2.20 30.03
CA LEU A 659 -1.79 -2.18 30.52
C LEU A 659 -1.85 -2.17 32.05
N THR A 660 -0.85 -2.71 32.76
CA THR A 660 -0.80 -2.63 34.24
C THR A 660 -0.70 -1.20 34.80
N PHE A 661 -0.49 -0.19 33.95
CA PHE A 661 -0.47 1.23 34.32
C PHE A 661 -1.75 1.96 33.91
N SER A 662 -2.78 1.26 33.43
CA SER A 662 -4.04 1.83 32.93
C SER A 662 -4.98 2.33 34.05
N THR A 663 -4.50 3.20 34.94
CA THR A 663 -5.28 3.74 36.05
C THR A 663 -5.15 5.26 36.17
N ASN A 664 -6.09 5.86 36.89
CA ASN A 664 -6.18 7.28 37.20
C ASN A 664 -4.95 7.80 38.00
N SER A 665 -4.74 9.12 37.95
CA SER A 665 -3.67 9.84 38.69
C SER A 665 -3.63 9.54 40.18
N ASP A 666 -4.77 9.24 40.79
CA ASP A 666 -4.88 9.06 42.24
C ASP A 666 -4.50 7.66 42.70
N ARG A 667 -4.33 6.71 41.77
CA ARG A 667 -3.97 5.31 42.08
C ARG A 667 -2.70 4.86 41.37
N ILE A 668 -2.21 5.63 40.39
CA ILE A 668 -1.01 5.29 39.62
C ILE A 668 0.25 5.20 40.50
N HIS A 669 0.33 5.97 41.59
CA HIS A 669 1.48 5.96 42.49
C HIS A 669 1.70 4.60 43.18
N TYR A 670 0.68 3.76 43.32
CA TYR A 670 0.84 2.39 43.81
C TYR A 670 1.58 1.48 42.81
N LEU A 671 1.47 1.79 41.51
CA LEU A 671 2.04 1.00 40.40
C LEU A 671 3.35 1.62 39.86
N LEU A 672 3.60 2.90 40.15
CA LEU A 672 4.78 3.71 39.84
C LEU A 672 5.42 4.27 41.13
N SER A 673 5.72 3.40 42.09
CA SER A 673 6.31 3.78 43.39
C SER A 673 7.84 3.65 43.47
N SER A 674 8.49 3.02 42.49
CA SER A 674 9.90 2.65 42.56
C SER A 674 10.61 2.76 41.20
N ASN A 675 11.94 2.85 41.22
CA ASN A 675 12.75 2.86 40.01
C ASN A 675 12.54 1.58 39.16
N GLU A 676 12.35 0.44 39.82
CA GLU A 676 12.10 -0.85 39.17
C GLU A 676 10.85 -0.79 38.27
N HIS A 677 9.80 -0.11 38.72
CA HIS A 677 8.57 0.03 37.92
C HIS A 677 8.76 0.90 36.68
N ILE A 678 9.55 1.97 36.75
CA ILE A 678 9.89 2.81 35.59
C ILE A 678 10.77 2.04 34.62
N VAL A 679 11.78 1.30 35.11
CA VAL A 679 12.62 0.44 34.28
C VAL A 679 11.78 -0.62 33.56
N SER A 680 10.81 -1.22 34.25
CA SER A 680 9.88 -2.19 33.69
C SER A 680 8.99 -1.60 32.58
N LEU A 681 8.49 -0.38 32.80
CA LEU A 681 7.73 0.37 31.80
C LEU A 681 8.58 0.63 30.54
N LEU A 682 9.81 1.14 30.72
CA LEU A 682 10.73 1.45 29.61
C LEU A 682 11.12 0.19 28.84
N LYS A 683 11.40 -0.93 29.53
CA LYS A 683 11.62 -2.24 28.90
C LYS A 683 10.44 -2.65 28.03
N SER A 684 9.21 -2.52 28.55
CA SER A 684 8.00 -2.90 27.85
C SER A 684 7.75 -2.02 26.61
N ALA A 685 7.87 -0.69 26.77
CA ALA A 685 7.72 0.26 25.66
C ALA A 685 8.78 0.04 24.57
N THR A 686 10.04 -0.18 24.95
CA THR A 686 11.14 -0.41 24.00
C THR A 686 11.00 -1.76 23.29
N THR A 687 10.55 -2.79 24.00
CA THR A 687 10.24 -4.10 23.41
C THR A 687 9.17 -3.98 22.33
N ILE A 688 8.11 -3.21 22.58
CA ILE A 688 7.06 -2.95 21.58
C ILE A 688 7.64 -2.21 20.38
N HIS A 689 8.37 -1.12 20.62
CA HIS A 689 8.96 -0.28 19.57
C HIS A 689 9.84 -1.09 18.60
N ASP A 690 10.83 -1.80 19.15
CA ASP A 690 11.83 -2.51 18.36
C ASP A 690 11.21 -3.65 17.54
N ASN A 691 10.28 -4.40 18.14
CA ASN A 691 9.64 -5.53 17.45
C ASN A 691 8.60 -5.09 16.41
N ILE A 692 8.01 -3.90 16.55
CA ILE A 692 7.13 -3.34 15.50
C ILE A 692 7.94 -2.87 14.30
N ILE A 693 9.07 -2.19 14.52
CA ILE A 693 9.96 -1.74 13.44
C ILE A 693 10.46 -2.93 12.61
N LEU A 694 10.78 -4.04 13.28
CA LEU A 694 11.31 -5.23 12.63
C LEU A 694 10.25 -6.12 11.97
N ASN A 695 8.97 -5.92 12.29
CA ASN A 695 7.89 -6.75 11.74
C ASN A 695 7.56 -6.26 10.34
N LYS A 696 7.94 -7.02 9.30
CA LYS A 696 7.69 -6.65 7.90
C LYS A 696 6.23 -6.88 7.47
N ASN A 697 5.45 -7.59 8.30
CA ASN A 697 4.06 -7.98 8.06
C ASN A 697 3.05 -7.17 8.90
N GLN A 698 3.32 -5.89 9.20
CA GLN A 698 2.39 -5.02 9.95
C GLN A 698 0.97 -5.00 9.36
N SER A 699 0.83 -5.19 8.05
CA SER A 699 -0.47 -5.27 7.34
C SER A 699 -1.32 -6.50 7.74
N ASN A 700 -0.72 -7.55 8.31
CA ASN A 700 -1.40 -8.77 8.73
C ASN A 700 -1.83 -8.77 10.20
N MET A 701 -1.54 -7.72 10.98
CA MET A 701 -2.01 -7.63 12.36
C MET A 701 -3.54 -7.57 12.42
N SER A 702 -4.13 -8.35 13.33
CA SER A 702 -5.58 -8.35 13.55
C SER A 702 -6.05 -6.99 14.07
N THR A 703 -7.33 -6.69 13.86
CA THR A 703 -7.99 -5.50 14.43
C THR A 703 -7.79 -5.41 15.93
N PHE A 704 -7.92 -6.53 16.62
CA PHE A 704 -7.81 -6.60 18.06
C PHE A 704 -6.43 -6.14 18.54
N VAL A 705 -5.36 -6.68 17.95
CA VAL A 705 -3.97 -6.31 18.31
C VAL A 705 -3.71 -4.82 18.06
N ARG A 706 -4.20 -4.26 16.95
CA ARG A 706 -4.08 -2.81 16.70
C ARG A 706 -4.81 -1.98 17.75
N ASN A 707 -6.01 -2.39 18.17
CA ASN A 707 -6.79 -1.66 19.17
C ASN A 707 -6.11 -1.69 20.55
N ILE A 708 -5.57 -2.84 21.00
CA ILE A 708 -4.82 -2.89 22.27
C ILE A 708 -3.49 -2.14 22.20
N MET A 709 -2.85 -2.06 21.02
CA MET A 709 -1.65 -1.25 20.82
C MET A 709 -1.95 0.24 20.99
N ARG A 710 -3.00 0.76 20.33
CA ARG A 710 -3.46 2.15 20.51
C ARG A 710 -3.83 2.43 21.96
N TYR A 711 -4.47 1.48 22.63
CA TYR A 711 -4.78 1.61 24.05
C TYR A 711 -3.51 1.73 24.90
N SER A 712 -2.45 0.94 24.62
CA SER A 712 -1.16 1.05 25.30
C SER A 712 -0.43 2.38 25.03
N GLU A 713 -0.45 2.88 23.80
CA GLU A 713 0.12 4.17 23.42
C GLU A 713 -0.56 5.30 24.18
N ARG A 714 -1.90 5.26 24.28
CA ARG A 714 -2.68 6.21 25.07
C ARG A 714 -2.25 6.21 26.54
N ILE A 715 -2.07 5.03 27.14
CA ILE A 715 -1.65 4.90 28.54
C ILE A 715 -0.32 5.61 28.75
N LEU A 716 0.68 5.37 27.90
CA LEU A 716 1.99 6.01 28.00
C LEU A 716 1.90 7.54 27.97
N VAL A 717 1.08 8.11 27.09
CA VAL A 717 0.86 9.57 27.04
C VAL A 717 0.17 10.08 28.31
N MET A 718 -0.86 9.37 28.80
CA MET A 718 -1.62 9.78 29.99
C MET A 718 -0.77 9.78 31.26
N ILE A 719 0.11 8.79 31.45
CA ILE A 719 0.95 8.68 32.65
C ILE A 719 2.25 9.49 32.57
N GLN A 720 2.60 10.03 31.39
CA GLN A 720 3.86 10.75 31.18
C GLN A 720 4.09 11.92 32.16
N PRO A 721 3.10 12.76 32.52
CA PRO A 721 3.30 13.81 33.52
C PRO A 721 3.69 13.24 34.89
N THR A 722 3.14 12.10 35.30
CA THR A 722 3.49 11.42 36.55
C THR A 722 4.91 10.86 36.48
N ILE A 723 5.29 10.26 35.36
CA ILE A 723 6.66 9.76 35.12
C ILE A 723 7.66 10.92 35.19
N ALA A 724 7.38 12.03 34.52
CA ALA A 724 8.26 13.20 34.51
C ALA A 724 8.50 13.75 35.93
N LYS A 725 7.45 13.82 36.75
CA LYS A 725 7.55 14.21 38.16
C LYS A 725 8.39 13.22 38.96
N PHE A 726 8.12 11.92 38.84
CA PHE A 726 8.86 10.88 39.57
C PHE A 726 10.35 10.87 39.21
N LEU A 727 10.67 10.99 37.91
CA LEU A 727 12.06 11.04 37.42
C LEU A 727 12.81 12.26 37.97
N GLN A 728 12.15 13.41 38.04
CA GLN A 728 12.73 14.61 38.61
C GLN A 728 12.99 14.45 40.12
N GLU A 729 12.07 13.86 40.87
CA GLU A 729 12.19 13.61 42.32
C GLU A 729 13.27 12.57 42.66
N THR A 730 13.51 11.61 41.77
CA THR A 730 14.49 10.51 41.95
C THR A 730 15.83 10.77 41.26
N SER A 731 16.08 11.99 40.81
CA SER A 731 17.30 12.37 40.09
C SER A 731 17.62 11.45 38.91
N TYR A 732 16.57 10.99 38.21
CA TYR A 732 16.64 10.16 37.01
C TYR A 732 17.35 8.81 37.18
N GLN A 733 17.46 8.28 38.40
CA GLN A 733 18.17 7.01 38.66
C GLN A 733 17.62 5.84 37.83
N SER A 734 16.29 5.81 37.61
CA SER A 734 15.63 4.82 36.75
C SER A 734 16.20 4.76 35.33
N PHE A 735 16.64 5.89 34.77
CA PHE A 735 17.24 5.90 33.43
C PHE A 735 18.65 5.34 33.42
N ASN A 736 19.45 5.58 34.46
CA ASN A 736 20.76 4.95 34.61
C ASN A 736 20.60 3.42 34.70
N ASP A 737 19.65 2.95 35.51
CA ASP A 737 19.36 1.53 35.67
C ASP A 737 18.88 0.91 34.35
N PHE A 738 17.96 1.57 33.64
CA PHE A 738 17.47 1.11 32.34
C PHE A 738 18.57 1.06 31.27
N ALA A 739 19.37 2.12 31.13
CA ALA A 739 20.47 2.19 30.17
C ALA A 739 21.53 1.11 30.45
N ALA A 740 21.85 0.84 31.72
CA ALA A 740 22.74 -0.27 32.11
C ALA A 740 22.17 -1.65 31.77
N ILE A 741 20.85 -1.81 31.75
CA ILE A 741 20.19 -3.05 31.33
C ILE A 741 20.19 -3.17 29.81
N TYR A 742 19.84 -2.11 29.09
CA TYR A 742 19.55 -2.14 27.65
C TYR A 742 20.81 -2.04 26.79
N TRP A 743 21.82 -1.27 27.21
CA TRP A 743 23.08 -1.11 26.51
C TRP A 743 24.20 -1.88 27.19
N ALA A 744 24.53 -3.06 26.64
CA ALA A 744 25.50 -4.01 27.22
C ALA A 744 26.88 -3.42 27.53
N VAL A 745 27.31 -2.36 26.83
CA VAL A 745 28.58 -1.67 27.06
C VAL A 745 28.62 -1.03 28.45
N ILE A 746 27.54 -0.38 28.88
CA ILE A 746 27.44 0.22 30.22
C ILE A 746 27.47 -0.86 31.30
N ARG A 747 26.79 -1.99 31.07
CA ARG A 747 26.77 -3.12 32.02
C ARG A 747 28.16 -3.62 32.38
N SER A 748 29.08 -3.60 31.41
CA SER A 748 30.47 -4.04 31.59
C SER A 748 31.32 -3.07 32.42
N LYS A 749 30.94 -1.78 32.46
CA LYS A 749 31.65 -0.70 33.17
C LYS A 749 31.11 -0.41 34.58
N GLY A 750 30.05 -1.09 35.01
CA GLY A 750 29.61 -1.15 36.41
C GLY A 750 28.58 -0.09 36.82
N THR A 751 28.73 1.18 36.46
CA THR A 751 27.75 2.24 36.80
C THR A 751 27.68 3.36 35.76
N MET A 752 26.44 3.79 35.45
CA MET A 752 26.16 4.99 34.66
C MET A 752 25.81 6.14 35.62
N ASN A 753 26.60 7.22 35.58
CA ASN A 753 26.32 8.46 36.31
C ASN A 753 26.11 9.59 35.30
N GLY A 754 25.01 9.51 34.56
CA GLY A 754 24.65 10.46 33.54
C GLY A 754 23.85 11.65 34.08
N GLU A 755 24.16 12.88 33.64
CA GLU A 755 23.31 14.05 33.89
C GLU A 755 22.17 14.08 32.86
N TRP A 756 20.98 13.63 33.28
CA TRP A 756 19.79 13.64 32.44
C TRP A 756 19.11 15.01 32.40
N LYS A 757 18.71 15.43 31.21
CA LYS A 757 17.93 16.65 30.99
C LYS A 757 16.74 16.35 30.10
N LYS A 758 15.58 16.88 30.47
CA LYS A 758 14.39 16.82 29.62
C LYS A 758 14.57 17.75 28.42
N ARG A 759 14.25 17.28 27.22
CA ARG A 759 14.48 18.05 25.98
C ARG A 759 13.59 19.28 25.88
N LYS A 760 12.32 19.15 26.28
CA LYS A 760 11.34 20.24 26.32
C LYS A 760 10.70 20.34 27.70
N GLN A 761 10.33 21.55 28.12
CA GLN A 761 9.65 21.77 29.41
C GLN A 761 8.19 21.24 29.44
N ASP A 762 7.63 20.88 28.28
CA ASP A 762 6.30 20.28 28.17
C ASP A 762 6.20 18.99 29.00
N SER A 763 5.25 18.93 29.94
CA SER A 763 5.01 17.76 30.79
C SER A 763 4.67 16.48 30.01
N TYR A 764 4.09 16.60 28.80
CA TYR A 764 3.72 15.47 27.94
C TYR A 764 4.81 15.11 26.92
N ASP A 765 5.96 15.78 26.92
CA ASP A 765 7.11 15.34 26.12
C ASP A 765 7.82 14.15 26.79
N GLY A 766 8.13 13.14 25.97
CA GLY A 766 8.75 11.88 26.37
C GLY A 766 10.28 11.89 26.30
N TRP A 767 10.89 12.91 25.69
CA TRP A 767 12.32 12.93 25.36
C TRP A 767 13.20 13.44 26.49
N TYR A 768 14.24 12.64 26.78
CA TYR A 768 15.31 12.96 27.71
C TYR A 768 16.65 12.66 27.08
N ASP A 769 17.62 13.53 27.33
CA ASP A 769 18.99 13.44 26.81
C ASP A 769 20.00 13.42 27.95
N CYS A 770 21.07 12.67 27.79
CA CYS A 770 22.16 12.55 28.74
C CYS A 770 23.51 12.50 28.02
N LEU A 771 24.49 13.27 28.50
CA LEU A 771 25.87 13.15 28.05
C LEU A 771 26.63 12.15 28.93
N TYR A 772 27.14 11.07 28.33
CA TYR A 772 27.94 10.05 29.01
C TYR A 772 29.20 9.73 28.19
N GLU A 773 30.40 9.93 28.77
CA GLU A 773 31.69 9.65 28.11
C GLU A 773 31.82 10.21 26.68
N SER A 774 31.30 11.42 26.43
CA SER A 774 31.26 12.09 25.12
C SER A 774 30.24 11.53 24.11
N ARG A 775 29.33 10.65 24.54
CA ARG A 775 28.19 10.18 23.76
C ARG A 775 26.87 10.73 24.31
N ILE A 776 25.94 11.03 23.41
CA ILE A 776 24.60 11.51 23.77
C ILE A 776 23.66 10.31 23.81
N ILE A 777 23.12 9.98 24.97
CA ILE A 777 22.08 8.97 25.14
C ILE A 777 20.74 9.69 25.16
N SER A 778 19.81 9.25 24.32
CA SER A 778 18.45 9.81 24.26
C SER A 778 17.41 8.72 24.51
N ILE A 779 16.43 9.00 25.37
CA ILE A 779 15.31 8.10 25.68
C ILE A 779 13.99 8.82 25.39
N ASP A 780 13.09 8.17 24.66
CA ASP A 780 11.68 8.55 24.52
C ASP A 780 10.80 7.59 25.34
N CYS A 781 10.26 8.08 26.45
CA CYS A 781 9.43 7.28 27.36
C CYS A 781 8.06 6.91 26.77
N ILE A 782 7.58 7.65 25.76
CA ILE A 782 6.28 7.44 25.14
C ILE A 782 6.40 6.46 23.98
N ARG A 783 7.41 6.63 23.13
CA ARG A 783 7.62 5.73 21.99
C ARG A 783 8.40 4.47 22.33
N GLY A 784 9.09 4.46 23.48
CA GLY A 784 10.03 3.40 23.82
C GLY A 784 11.28 3.44 22.95
N THR A 785 11.73 4.62 22.51
CA THR A 785 12.93 4.72 21.67
C THR A 785 14.17 4.95 22.54
N PHE A 786 15.22 4.16 22.32
CA PHE A 786 16.54 4.34 22.96
C PHE A 786 17.60 4.58 21.89
N LEU A 787 18.26 5.75 21.95
CA LEU A 787 19.30 6.15 21.00
C LEU A 787 20.62 6.43 21.71
N VAL A 788 21.72 6.14 21.03
CA VAL A 788 23.07 6.60 21.41
C VAL A 788 23.66 7.32 20.19
N ASP A 789 24.05 8.57 20.35
CA ASP A 789 24.51 9.48 19.28
C ASP A 789 23.51 9.59 18.11
N GLY A 790 22.20 9.54 18.43
CA GLY A 790 21.12 9.56 17.45
C GLY A 790 20.92 8.24 16.71
N MET A 791 21.60 7.16 17.11
CA MET A 791 21.54 5.85 16.48
C MET A 791 20.80 4.84 17.37
N THR A 792 19.91 4.05 16.77
CA THR A 792 19.24 2.92 17.43
C THR A 792 20.25 1.84 17.79
N ILE A 793 20.20 1.27 18.99
CA ILE A 793 21.00 0.08 19.33
C ILE A 793 20.16 -1.19 19.18
N GLY A 794 20.79 -2.33 18.93
CA GLY A 794 20.08 -3.58 18.74
C GLY A 794 19.94 -3.96 17.28
N PHE A 795 19.46 -3.08 16.40
CA PHE A 795 19.21 -3.40 14.99
C PHE A 795 19.66 -2.30 14.03
N LEU A 796 19.95 -2.71 12.78
CA LEU A 796 20.31 -1.78 11.71
C LEU A 796 19.08 -0.97 11.25
N PRO A 797 19.23 0.35 11.04
CA PRO A 797 18.14 1.19 10.55
C PRO A 797 17.78 0.88 9.09
N GLU A 798 16.55 1.24 8.69
CA GLU A 798 16.04 0.99 7.32
C GLU A 798 16.94 1.56 6.21
N LYS A 799 17.62 2.68 6.45
CA LYS A 799 18.56 3.27 5.50
C LYS A 799 19.71 2.33 5.11
N ILE A 800 20.06 1.38 5.98
CA ILE A 800 21.06 0.34 5.72
C ILE A 800 20.37 -0.92 5.17
N THR A 801 19.32 -1.41 5.83
CA THR A 801 18.69 -2.69 5.46
C THR A 801 17.93 -2.67 4.13
N LYS A 802 17.50 -1.49 3.66
CA LYS A 802 16.90 -1.30 2.32
C LYS A 802 17.92 -0.92 1.24
N ASN A 803 19.21 -0.76 1.58
CA ASN A 803 20.24 -0.40 0.62
C ASN A 803 20.52 -1.58 -0.34
N GLU A 804 20.69 -1.31 -1.63
CA GLU A 804 20.91 -2.34 -2.66
C GLU A 804 22.13 -3.22 -2.36
N LEU A 805 23.22 -2.65 -1.83
CA LEU A 805 24.43 -3.40 -1.49
C LEU A 805 24.19 -4.38 -0.33
N PHE A 806 23.41 -3.96 0.66
CA PHE A 806 23.03 -4.80 1.80
C PHE A 806 22.11 -5.94 1.33
N VAL A 807 21.02 -5.60 0.65
CA VAL A 807 20.02 -6.58 0.18
C VAL A 807 20.63 -7.61 -0.77
N ARG A 808 21.57 -7.20 -1.63
CA ARG A 808 22.23 -8.12 -2.57
C ARG A 808 22.95 -9.27 -1.88
N VAL A 809 23.61 -9.02 -0.74
CA VAL A 809 24.46 -10.02 -0.06
C VAL A 809 23.74 -10.67 1.12
N PHE A 810 23.09 -9.85 1.94
CA PHE A 810 22.47 -10.27 3.20
C PHE A 810 20.96 -10.50 3.08
N ASP A 811 20.34 -10.06 1.98
CA ASP A 811 18.90 -10.17 1.72
C ASP A 811 18.05 -9.62 2.88
N ASP A 812 17.33 -10.49 3.58
CA ASP A 812 16.46 -10.16 4.69
C ASP A 812 17.09 -10.39 6.07
N HIS A 813 18.40 -10.69 6.13
CA HIS A 813 19.08 -11.00 7.39
C HIS A 813 19.08 -9.81 8.35
N ILE A 814 18.83 -10.09 9.63
CA ILE A 814 18.72 -9.08 10.69
C ILE A 814 19.93 -9.22 11.59
N PHE A 815 20.84 -8.25 11.48
CA PHE A 815 21.99 -8.15 12.35
C PHE A 815 21.59 -7.54 13.69
N GLU A 816 21.89 -8.26 14.77
CA GLU A 816 21.98 -7.63 16.07
C GLU A 816 23.25 -6.77 16.16
N VAL A 817 23.11 -5.46 16.34
CA VAL A 817 24.22 -4.51 16.30
C VAL A 817 24.34 -3.67 17.57
N GLN A 818 25.55 -3.16 17.79
CA GLN A 818 25.89 -2.14 18.76
C GLN A 818 26.71 -1.05 18.09
N LEU A 819 27.02 0.03 18.80
CA LEU A 819 27.91 1.06 18.28
C LEU A 819 29.36 0.62 18.37
N ALA A 820 30.10 0.85 17.29
CA ALA A 820 31.54 0.73 17.28
C ALA A 820 32.20 1.87 18.10
N GLU A 821 33.52 1.81 18.25
CA GLU A 821 34.31 2.95 18.75
C GLU A 821 34.33 4.10 17.72
N SER A 822 34.28 3.77 16.43
CA SER A 822 34.23 4.74 15.35
C SER A 822 32.87 5.47 15.30
N PRO A 823 32.86 6.80 15.08
CA PRO A 823 31.62 7.56 15.04
C PRO A 823 30.69 7.10 13.92
N LYS A 824 29.38 7.01 14.21
CA LYS A 824 28.33 6.66 13.24
C LYS A 824 28.45 5.26 12.59
N THR A 825 29.16 4.34 13.25
CA THR A 825 29.36 2.98 12.75
C THR A 825 28.68 1.96 13.65
N TYR A 826 27.93 1.05 13.03
CA TYR A 826 27.38 -0.13 13.70
C TYR A 826 28.37 -1.29 13.61
N ILE A 827 28.48 -2.10 14.66
CA ILE A 827 29.20 -3.37 14.66
C ILE A 827 28.27 -4.49 15.10
N SER A 828 28.38 -5.66 14.48
CA SER A 828 27.60 -6.83 14.85
C SER A 828 27.96 -7.31 16.27
N LYS A 829 26.95 -7.58 17.11
CA LYS A 829 27.16 -8.08 18.48
C LYS A 829 27.76 -9.47 18.48
N HIS A 830 27.27 -10.32 17.58
CA HIS A 830 27.71 -11.70 17.42
C HIS A 830 28.77 -11.78 16.32
N SER A 831 29.62 -12.79 16.44
CA SER A 831 30.48 -13.21 15.34
C SER A 831 29.79 -14.29 14.52
N TYR A 832 30.01 -14.27 13.21
CA TYR A 832 29.30 -15.12 12.24
C TYR A 832 30.26 -16.12 11.59
N HIS A 833 29.68 -17.19 11.03
CA HIS A 833 30.32 -18.33 10.34
C HIS A 833 31.29 -19.19 11.21
N GLY A 834 31.32 -20.50 10.95
CA GLY A 834 32.09 -21.57 11.63
C GLY A 834 32.97 -21.20 12.83
N ASN A 835 32.40 -21.24 14.04
CA ASN A 835 32.97 -20.86 15.36
C ASN A 835 33.13 -19.34 15.61
N GLY A 836 32.43 -18.49 14.85
CA GLY A 836 32.39 -17.06 15.09
C GLY A 836 33.67 -16.35 14.67
N ARG A 837 34.09 -16.55 13.41
CA ARG A 837 35.37 -16.05 12.88
C ARG A 837 35.35 -14.58 12.47
N VAL A 838 34.18 -14.03 12.13
CA VAL A 838 34.08 -12.67 11.57
C VAL A 838 33.06 -11.80 12.29
N GLN A 839 33.31 -10.49 12.32
CA GLN A 839 32.36 -9.45 12.70
C GLN A 839 32.14 -8.49 11.55
N TYR A 840 30.93 -7.94 11.44
CA TYR A 840 30.57 -6.97 10.41
C TYR A 840 30.43 -5.58 11.00
N GLU A 841 30.94 -4.58 10.30
CA GLU A 841 30.74 -3.18 10.60
C GLU A 841 29.98 -2.50 9.44
N PHE A 842 29.08 -1.59 9.78
CA PHE A 842 28.21 -0.89 8.84
C PHE A 842 28.30 0.62 9.10
N TYR A 843 28.79 1.35 8.11
CA TYR A 843 28.89 2.81 8.14
C TYR A 843 28.04 3.41 7.04
N PHE A 844 27.13 4.33 7.39
CA PHE A 844 26.28 5.01 6.43
C PHE A 844 26.55 6.51 6.43
N ASN A 845 27.01 7.04 5.30
CA ASN A 845 27.22 8.46 5.11
C ASN A 845 25.92 9.13 4.63
N ASP A 846 25.26 9.89 5.51
CA ASP A 846 23.97 10.54 5.22
C ASP A 846 24.05 11.63 4.13
N GLN A 847 25.22 12.24 3.89
CA GLN A 847 25.36 13.33 2.90
C GLN A 847 25.37 12.81 1.46
N ILE A 848 26.14 11.74 1.22
CA ILE A 848 26.27 11.11 -0.11
C ILE A 848 25.42 9.84 -0.26
N LYS A 849 24.65 9.49 0.78
CA LYS A 849 23.79 8.29 0.87
C LYS A 849 24.55 7.00 0.52
N HIS A 850 25.79 6.89 0.98
CA HIS A 850 26.69 5.78 0.68
C HIS A 850 26.82 4.84 1.87
N LEU A 851 26.73 3.54 1.62
CA LEU A 851 26.87 2.48 2.62
C LEU A 851 28.21 1.77 2.43
N THR A 852 29.03 1.77 3.47
CA THR A 852 30.25 0.97 3.56
C THR A 852 30.01 -0.20 4.51
N ILE A 853 30.30 -1.42 4.04
CA ILE A 853 30.23 -2.64 4.84
C ILE A 853 31.62 -3.24 4.91
N THR A 854 32.14 -3.42 6.11
CA THR A 854 33.43 -4.05 6.37
C THR A 854 33.25 -5.32 7.20
N GLU A 855 34.09 -6.30 6.92
CA GLU A 855 34.19 -7.57 7.63
C GLU A 855 35.57 -7.65 8.27
N ARG A 856 35.60 -7.94 9.57
CA ARG A 856 36.83 -8.10 10.33
C ARG A 856 36.98 -9.55 10.75
N HIS A 857 38.08 -10.18 10.35
CA HIS A 857 38.40 -11.54 10.75
C HIS A 857 39.09 -11.53 12.12
N LEU A 858 38.47 -12.16 13.12
CA LEU A 858 38.88 -12.03 14.53
C LEU A 858 40.21 -12.71 14.86
N GLN A 859 40.61 -13.74 14.10
CA GLN A 859 41.87 -14.47 14.33
C GLN A 859 43.08 -13.81 13.67
N THR A 860 42.90 -13.30 12.45
CA THR A 860 43.99 -12.73 11.64
C THR A 860 44.02 -11.21 11.69
N ASN A 861 42.94 -10.59 12.20
CA ASN A 861 42.70 -9.16 12.18
C ASN A 861 42.70 -8.54 10.76
N GLU A 862 42.49 -9.37 9.74
CA GLU A 862 42.35 -8.91 8.35
C GLU A 862 41.00 -8.20 8.17
N LEU A 863 41.01 -7.15 7.35
CA LEU A 863 39.85 -6.33 7.05
C LEU A 863 39.47 -6.48 5.59
N PHE A 864 38.20 -6.85 5.37
CA PHE A 864 37.62 -6.97 4.05
C PHE A 864 36.52 -5.94 3.88
N GLN A 865 36.52 -5.23 2.76
CA GLN A 865 35.46 -4.29 2.42
C GLN A 865 34.61 -4.85 1.29
N LEU A 866 33.30 -4.79 1.45
CA LEU A 866 32.36 -5.17 0.39
C LEU A 866 32.37 -4.08 -0.70
N ILE A 867 32.71 -4.49 -1.91
CA ILE A 867 32.76 -3.64 -3.10
C ILE A 867 31.44 -3.77 -3.85
N THR A 868 30.95 -2.65 -4.38
CA THR A 868 29.74 -2.67 -5.22
C THR A 868 30.01 -3.38 -6.55
N TYR A 869 29.08 -4.24 -6.94
CA TYR A 869 29.14 -5.00 -8.20
C TYR A 869 29.20 -4.09 -9.44
N ASN A 870 28.71 -2.84 -9.32
CA ASN A 870 28.76 -1.85 -10.40
C ASN A 870 30.19 -1.59 -10.88
N CYS A 871 31.19 -1.62 -9.99
CA CYS A 871 32.60 -1.39 -10.33
C CYS A 871 33.18 -2.39 -11.34
N PHE A 872 32.48 -3.52 -11.58
CA PHE A 872 32.95 -4.60 -12.44
C PHE A 872 32.08 -4.81 -13.69
N GLN A 873 30.93 -4.12 -13.82
CA GLN A 873 29.94 -4.38 -14.88
C GLN A 873 30.50 -4.18 -16.30
N THR A 874 31.41 -3.23 -16.48
CA THR A 874 31.97 -2.86 -17.80
C THR A 874 33.23 -3.63 -18.16
N GLU A 875 33.91 -4.23 -17.18
CA GLU A 875 35.23 -4.84 -17.36
C GLU A 875 35.27 -6.36 -17.21
N LEU A 876 34.42 -6.93 -16.35
CA LEU A 876 34.36 -8.37 -16.11
C LEU A 876 33.14 -9.01 -16.78
N PRO A 877 33.24 -10.28 -17.22
CA PRO A 877 32.08 -11.02 -17.70
C PRO A 877 30.99 -11.13 -16.62
N ASP A 878 29.72 -11.17 -17.03
CA ASP A 878 28.56 -11.10 -16.13
C ASP A 878 28.62 -12.14 -15.02
N THR A 879 29.09 -13.36 -15.29
CA THR A 879 29.17 -14.44 -14.28
C THR A 879 30.03 -14.09 -13.06
N PHE A 880 31.07 -13.28 -13.24
CA PHE A 880 31.92 -12.81 -12.14
C PHE A 880 31.26 -11.69 -11.34
N VAL A 881 30.23 -11.04 -11.90
CA VAL A 881 29.51 -9.91 -11.28
C VAL A 881 28.18 -10.35 -10.67
N SER A 882 27.36 -11.09 -11.43
CA SER A 882 25.99 -11.46 -11.09
C SER A 882 25.89 -12.61 -10.09
N LYS A 883 26.87 -13.52 -10.06
CA LYS A 883 26.86 -14.71 -9.19
C LYS A 883 27.72 -14.62 -7.93
N HIS A 884 28.47 -13.53 -7.76
CA HIS A 884 29.44 -13.39 -6.68
C HIS A 884 29.27 -12.07 -5.93
N SER A 885 29.67 -12.08 -4.66
CA SER A 885 29.94 -10.87 -3.87
C SER A 885 31.44 -10.59 -3.87
N HIS A 886 31.83 -9.31 -3.84
CA HIS A 886 33.21 -8.87 -4.07
C HIS A 886 33.81 -8.29 -2.79
N TRP A 887 34.74 -9.01 -2.18
CA TRP A 887 35.33 -8.62 -0.89
C TRP A 887 36.80 -8.26 -1.07
N MET A 888 37.12 -6.97 -0.93
CA MET A 888 38.49 -6.47 -1.03
C MET A 888 39.23 -6.62 0.28
N ASN A 889 40.31 -7.38 0.31
CA ASN A 889 41.27 -7.33 1.41
C ASN A 889 42.06 -6.02 1.32
N ILE A 890 41.85 -5.11 2.28
CA ILE A 890 42.44 -3.77 2.25
C ILE A 890 43.97 -3.83 2.37
N GLN A 891 44.51 -4.81 3.10
CA GLN A 891 45.95 -4.91 3.33
C GLN A 891 46.71 -5.57 2.16
N LYS A 892 46.08 -6.52 1.48
CA LYS A 892 46.70 -7.31 0.39
C LYS A 892 46.37 -6.80 -1.01
N GLU A 893 45.41 -5.88 -1.13
CA GLU A 893 44.89 -5.38 -2.41
C GLU A 893 44.39 -6.50 -3.36
N ILE A 894 43.74 -7.51 -2.76
CA ILE A 894 43.15 -8.64 -3.48
C ILE A 894 41.63 -8.63 -3.27
N VAL A 895 40.86 -8.73 -4.35
CA VAL A 895 39.40 -8.94 -4.29
C VAL A 895 39.09 -10.41 -4.35
N GLU A 896 38.42 -10.92 -3.32
CA GLU A 896 37.88 -12.27 -3.26
C GLU A 896 36.47 -12.29 -3.84
N PHE A 897 36.20 -13.20 -4.78
CA PHE A 897 34.85 -13.41 -5.28
C PHE A 897 34.22 -14.54 -4.48
N ARG A 898 33.33 -14.18 -3.55
CA ARG A 898 32.64 -15.12 -2.68
C ARG A 898 31.24 -15.40 -3.24
N PRO A 899 30.52 -16.44 -2.76
CA PRO A 899 29.12 -16.62 -3.10
C PRO A 899 28.30 -15.35 -2.86
N ILE A 900 27.25 -15.14 -3.64
CA ILE A 900 26.43 -13.93 -3.52
C ILE A 900 25.59 -13.92 -2.24
N CYS A 901 25.15 -15.09 -1.77
CA CYS A 901 24.27 -15.21 -0.62
C CYS A 901 25.06 -15.47 0.67
N PHE A 902 24.95 -14.56 1.63
CA PHE A 902 25.54 -14.67 2.98
C PHE A 902 25.14 -15.96 3.73
N LYS A 903 23.98 -16.55 3.45
CA LYS A 903 23.49 -17.74 4.17
C LYS A 903 24.11 -19.05 3.69
N GLU A 904 24.95 -19.03 2.64
CA GLU A 904 25.61 -20.23 2.15
C GLU A 904 26.67 -20.76 3.14
N PRO A 905 26.75 -22.09 3.36
CA PRO A 905 27.60 -22.68 4.40
C PRO A 905 29.09 -22.37 4.19
N ASP A 906 29.54 -22.30 2.93
CA ASP A 906 30.93 -22.06 2.55
C ASP A 906 31.18 -20.61 2.12
N PHE A 907 30.36 -19.64 2.54
CA PHE A 907 30.45 -18.23 2.12
C PHE A 907 31.87 -17.64 2.29
N LEU A 908 32.55 -17.95 3.39
CA LEU A 908 33.91 -17.47 3.66
C LEU A 908 35.01 -18.30 3.00
N ASP A 909 34.78 -19.60 2.82
CA ASP A 909 35.82 -20.55 2.42
C ASP A 909 35.85 -20.76 0.89
N ASN A 910 34.70 -20.62 0.22
CA ASN A 910 34.57 -20.76 -1.22
C ASN A 910 35.03 -19.49 -1.95
N LYS A 911 36.29 -19.47 -2.38
CA LYS A 911 36.93 -18.34 -3.08
C LYS A 911 37.40 -18.78 -4.48
N PRO A 912 36.47 -19.08 -5.41
CA PRO A 912 36.80 -19.65 -6.72
C PRO A 912 37.65 -18.72 -7.59
N TYR A 913 37.59 -17.41 -7.34
CA TYR A 913 38.33 -16.40 -8.10
C TYR A 913 38.91 -15.32 -7.20
N MET A 914 40.11 -14.85 -7.56
CA MET A 914 40.81 -13.74 -6.91
C MET A 914 41.29 -12.74 -7.96
N LEU A 915 41.02 -11.46 -7.75
CA LEU A 915 41.57 -10.36 -8.55
C LEU A 915 42.70 -9.68 -7.78
N SER A 916 43.90 -9.68 -8.34
CA SER A 916 45.04 -8.90 -7.82
C SER A 916 45.04 -7.51 -8.44
N LEU A 917 44.98 -6.45 -7.64
CA LEU A 917 45.02 -5.07 -8.15
C LEU A 917 46.38 -4.67 -8.71
N GLU A 918 47.46 -5.27 -8.18
CA GLU A 918 48.83 -5.04 -8.65
C GLU A 918 49.02 -5.50 -10.10
N THR A 919 48.55 -6.72 -10.41
CA THR A 919 48.70 -7.34 -11.74
C THR A 919 47.52 -7.06 -12.66
N GLY A 920 46.35 -6.70 -12.12
CA GLY A 920 45.09 -6.62 -12.86
C GLY A 920 44.55 -7.97 -13.33
N CYS A 921 45.10 -9.09 -12.86
CA CYS A 921 44.72 -10.42 -13.33
C CYS A 921 43.70 -11.08 -12.40
N VAL A 922 42.66 -11.68 -12.97
CA VAL A 922 41.74 -12.57 -12.24
C VAL A 922 42.22 -14.01 -12.39
N THR A 923 42.52 -14.67 -11.28
CA THR A 923 43.01 -16.05 -11.26
C THR A 923 42.02 -16.99 -10.58
N SER A 924 42.01 -18.24 -11.03
CA SER A 924 41.28 -19.35 -10.41
C SER A 924 42.25 -20.51 -10.17
N THR A 925 42.14 -21.16 -9.00
CA THR A 925 42.97 -22.32 -8.66
C THR A 925 42.09 -23.55 -8.64
N ILE A 926 42.27 -24.44 -9.61
CA ILE A 926 41.49 -25.68 -9.76
C ILE A 926 42.47 -26.86 -9.80
N GLU A 927 42.33 -27.82 -8.88
CA GLU A 927 43.09 -29.09 -8.89
C GLU A 927 44.62 -28.94 -9.06
N ASN A 928 45.22 -27.94 -8.39
CA ASN A 928 46.65 -27.58 -8.48
C ASN A 928 47.10 -26.94 -9.81
N ASN A 929 46.18 -26.59 -10.72
CA ASN A 929 46.45 -25.74 -11.88
C ASN A 929 45.93 -24.32 -11.64
N THR A 930 46.66 -23.31 -12.11
CA THR A 930 46.22 -21.91 -12.06
C THR A 930 45.75 -21.48 -13.44
N GLN A 931 44.55 -20.94 -13.49
CA GLN A 931 43.95 -20.39 -14.70
C GLN A 931 43.81 -18.88 -14.56
N THR A 932 44.04 -18.15 -15.64
CA THR A 932 43.89 -16.69 -15.66
C THR A 932 42.82 -16.27 -16.67
N LEU A 933 41.95 -15.34 -16.26
CA LEU A 933 40.91 -14.78 -17.11
C LEU A 933 41.53 -13.95 -18.24
N VAL A 934 41.11 -14.20 -19.46
CA VAL A 934 41.45 -13.39 -20.63
C VAL A 934 40.59 -12.12 -20.64
N ASN A 935 41.22 -10.96 -20.83
CA ASN A 935 40.52 -9.69 -20.94
C ASN A 935 39.65 -9.67 -22.20
N GLN A 936 38.35 -9.39 -22.05
CA GLN A 936 37.40 -9.33 -23.15
C GLN A 936 37.70 -8.23 -24.18
N SER A 937 38.50 -7.23 -23.82
CA SER A 937 38.98 -6.15 -24.70
C SER A 937 40.26 -6.51 -25.47
N SER A 938 40.90 -7.65 -25.15
CA SER A 938 42.06 -8.12 -25.90
C SER A 938 41.69 -8.44 -27.36
N THR A 939 42.63 -8.21 -28.27
CA THR A 939 42.46 -8.53 -29.69
C THR A 939 42.23 -10.02 -29.91
N PHE A 940 42.87 -10.87 -29.11
CA PHE A 940 42.69 -12.32 -29.13
C PHE A 940 41.23 -12.71 -28.85
N PHE A 941 40.64 -12.23 -27.74
CA PHE A 941 39.25 -12.52 -27.40
C PHE A 941 38.29 -12.03 -28.49
N GLN A 942 38.47 -10.77 -28.94
CA GLN A 942 37.59 -10.15 -29.93
C GLN A 942 37.57 -10.93 -31.25
N ASN A 943 38.71 -11.45 -31.71
CA ASN A 943 38.77 -12.21 -32.95
C ASN A 943 38.06 -13.57 -32.85
N LEU A 944 38.28 -14.32 -31.78
CA LEU A 944 37.59 -15.60 -31.56
C LEU A 944 36.08 -15.39 -31.36
N PHE A 945 35.71 -14.40 -30.55
CA PHE A 945 34.31 -14.08 -30.27
C PHE A 945 33.56 -13.69 -31.55
N ASN A 946 34.09 -12.73 -32.33
CA ASN A 946 33.42 -12.26 -33.55
C ASN A 946 33.37 -13.29 -34.67
N ARG A 947 34.31 -14.25 -34.69
CA ARG A 947 34.34 -15.29 -35.70
C ARG A 947 33.35 -16.43 -35.41
N TYR A 948 33.27 -16.89 -34.17
CA TYR A 948 32.53 -18.11 -33.82
C TYR A 948 31.43 -17.87 -32.78
N PHE A 949 31.71 -17.18 -31.69
CA PHE A 949 30.85 -17.20 -30.50
C PHE A 949 29.76 -16.12 -30.46
N ASN A 950 29.89 -15.02 -31.21
CA ASN A 950 28.84 -14.00 -31.34
C ASN A 950 27.51 -14.56 -31.90
N ARG A 951 27.59 -15.69 -32.61
CA ARG A 951 26.43 -16.44 -33.13
C ARG A 951 25.65 -17.15 -32.03
N LEU A 952 26.30 -17.49 -30.92
CA LEU A 952 25.71 -18.25 -29.82
C LEU A 952 25.29 -17.37 -28.64
N ASP A 953 26.12 -16.39 -28.24
CA ASP A 953 25.88 -15.57 -27.05
C ASP A 953 26.44 -14.14 -27.19
N ASP A 954 26.07 -13.26 -26.26
CA ASP A 954 26.53 -11.87 -26.22
C ASP A 954 27.85 -11.76 -25.44
N LYS A 955 28.67 -10.76 -25.76
CA LYS A 955 30.01 -10.58 -25.19
C LYS A 955 30.07 -10.73 -23.66
N PRO A 956 29.19 -10.14 -22.84
CA PRO A 956 29.26 -10.26 -21.38
C PRO A 956 29.09 -11.69 -20.84
N TYR A 957 28.47 -12.58 -21.59
CA TYR A 957 28.20 -13.97 -21.17
C TYR A 957 29.24 -14.97 -21.70
N VAL A 958 30.27 -14.50 -22.41
CA VAL A 958 31.38 -15.32 -22.88
C VAL A 958 32.65 -14.94 -22.15
N TYR A 959 33.32 -15.92 -21.53
CA TYR A 959 34.61 -15.72 -20.89
C TYR A 959 35.60 -16.81 -21.29
N MET A 960 36.90 -16.49 -21.23
CA MET A 960 37.96 -17.42 -21.60
C MET A 960 38.98 -17.50 -20.47
N MET A 961 39.36 -18.71 -20.07
CA MET A 961 40.35 -18.99 -19.03
C MET A 961 41.57 -19.64 -19.68
N ARG A 962 42.75 -19.05 -19.48
CA ARG A 962 44.03 -19.58 -19.98
C ARG A 962 44.70 -20.42 -18.89
N ASP A 963 45.17 -21.61 -19.24
CA ASP A 963 46.01 -22.41 -18.34
C ASP A 963 47.44 -21.85 -18.25
N ASN A 964 48.00 -21.77 -17.04
CA ASN A 964 49.36 -21.23 -16.83
C ASN A 964 50.47 -22.30 -16.87
N ILE A 965 50.15 -23.60 -16.76
CA ILE A 965 51.14 -24.68 -16.56
C ILE A 965 51.36 -25.54 -17.82
N SER A 966 50.56 -25.35 -18.88
CA SER A 966 50.55 -26.22 -20.05
C SER A 966 51.63 -25.84 -21.09
N GLU A 967 52.91 -26.01 -20.78
CA GLU A 967 53.97 -26.07 -21.80
C GLU A 967 54.21 -27.53 -22.22
N PRO A 968 54.24 -27.89 -23.53
CA PRO A 968 54.35 -27.00 -24.70
C PRO A 968 53.02 -26.53 -25.32
N ASP A 969 51.85 -26.95 -24.82
CA ASP A 969 50.54 -26.70 -25.44
C ASP A 969 49.68 -25.72 -24.61
N ILE A 970 49.64 -24.43 -25.00
CA ILE A 970 48.75 -23.44 -24.36
C ILE A 970 47.29 -23.81 -24.65
N ILE A 971 46.52 -24.08 -23.60
CA ILE A 971 45.10 -24.41 -23.64
C ILE A 971 44.28 -23.22 -23.14
N ILE A 972 43.21 -22.89 -23.87
CA ILE A 972 42.25 -21.85 -23.50
C ILE A 972 40.86 -22.45 -23.42
N HIS A 973 40.27 -22.38 -22.24
CA HIS A 973 38.91 -22.84 -21.95
C HIS A 973 37.94 -21.69 -22.21
N ILE A 974 37.04 -21.86 -23.17
CA ILE A 974 36.05 -20.86 -23.57
C ILE A 974 34.69 -21.28 -23.01
N HIS A 975 34.03 -20.41 -22.27
CA HIS A 975 32.79 -20.68 -21.57
C HIS A 975 31.69 -19.72 -22.00
N LEU A 976 30.52 -20.26 -22.33
CA LEU A 976 29.31 -19.50 -22.63
C LEU A 976 28.33 -19.67 -21.48
N SER A 977 28.37 -18.76 -20.52
CA SER A 977 27.81 -18.96 -19.18
C SER A 977 26.30 -19.07 -19.12
N ARG A 978 25.57 -18.37 -20.01
CA ARG A 978 24.11 -18.44 -20.11
C ARG A 978 23.65 -19.74 -20.76
N LEU A 979 24.44 -20.29 -21.68
CA LEU A 979 24.16 -21.54 -22.39
C LEU A 979 24.65 -22.79 -21.63
N GLY A 980 25.63 -22.64 -20.75
CA GLY A 980 26.22 -23.74 -20.00
C GLY A 980 27.04 -24.69 -20.88
N ILE A 981 27.62 -24.19 -21.99
CA ILE A 981 28.49 -24.95 -22.90
C ILE A 981 29.92 -24.41 -22.87
N ALA A 982 30.89 -25.29 -23.10
CA ALA A 982 32.30 -24.95 -23.08
C ALA A 982 33.07 -25.55 -24.27
N PHE A 983 34.12 -24.83 -24.67
CA PHE A 983 35.03 -25.23 -25.73
C PHE A 983 36.47 -25.13 -25.24
N GLU A 984 37.34 -25.90 -25.87
CA GLU A 984 38.77 -25.91 -25.58
C GLU A 984 39.54 -25.55 -26.86
N TYR A 985 40.28 -24.45 -26.83
CA TYR A 985 41.17 -24.04 -27.90
C TYR A 985 42.59 -24.48 -27.59
N ASN A 986 43.15 -25.30 -28.49
CA ASN A 986 44.54 -25.74 -28.42
C ASN A 986 45.39 -24.91 -29.41
N ALA A 987 46.31 -24.11 -28.88
CA ALA A 987 47.11 -23.18 -29.66
C ALA A 987 48.02 -23.87 -30.71
N THR A 988 48.51 -25.07 -30.41
CA THR A 988 49.43 -25.83 -31.28
C THR A 988 48.72 -26.39 -32.51
N THR A 989 47.50 -26.91 -32.33
CA THR A 989 46.70 -27.51 -33.41
C THR A 989 45.79 -26.52 -34.13
N ASN A 990 45.56 -25.34 -33.55
CA ASN A 990 44.53 -24.36 -33.98
C ASN A 990 43.11 -24.94 -34.04
N ILE A 991 42.82 -26.00 -33.27
CA ILE A 991 41.51 -26.64 -33.22
C ILE A 991 40.75 -26.16 -31.98
N ILE A 992 39.47 -25.84 -32.16
CA ILE A 992 38.53 -25.57 -31.06
C ILE A 992 37.62 -26.78 -30.91
N LYS A 993 37.83 -27.54 -29.83
CA LYS A 993 37.08 -28.75 -29.50
C LYS A 993 35.88 -28.43 -28.62
N SER A 994 34.75 -29.10 -28.83
CA SER A 994 33.61 -28.99 -27.90
C SER A 994 33.82 -29.90 -26.68
N ARG A 995 33.50 -29.40 -25.49
CA ARG A 995 33.56 -30.20 -24.26
C ARG A 995 32.37 -31.16 -24.14
N GLU A 996 31.18 -30.72 -24.54
CA GLU A 996 29.94 -31.51 -24.50
C GLU A 996 29.91 -32.58 -25.59
N TYR A 997 30.52 -32.29 -26.75
CA TYR A 997 30.63 -33.20 -27.89
C TYR A 997 32.10 -33.50 -28.18
N SER A 998 32.68 -34.41 -27.41
CA SER A 998 34.12 -34.69 -27.41
C SER A 998 34.67 -35.24 -28.73
N ASP A 999 33.82 -35.74 -29.63
CA ASP A 999 34.16 -36.20 -30.98
C ASP A 999 34.12 -35.08 -32.05
N MET A 1000 33.82 -33.84 -31.65
CA MET A 1000 33.52 -32.72 -32.55
C MET A 1000 34.41 -31.50 -32.30
N CYS A 1001 34.73 -30.79 -33.38
CA CYS A 1001 35.36 -29.46 -33.37
C CYS A 1001 34.54 -28.44 -34.17
N ILE A 1002 34.80 -27.15 -33.95
CA ILE A 1002 34.16 -26.08 -34.74
C ILE A 1002 34.55 -26.24 -36.21
N ASP A 1003 33.55 -26.28 -37.11
CA ASP A 1003 33.78 -26.33 -38.56
C ASP A 1003 34.38 -24.99 -39.04
N GLU A 1004 35.44 -25.02 -39.85
CA GLU A 1004 36.01 -23.79 -40.40
C GLU A 1004 35.02 -23.08 -41.35
N ASP A 1005 34.18 -23.86 -42.03
CA ASP A 1005 33.09 -23.36 -42.86
C ASP A 1005 31.77 -23.43 -42.10
N GLN A 1006 31.38 -22.29 -41.54
CA GLN A 1006 30.12 -22.16 -40.80
C GLN A 1006 28.88 -22.06 -41.71
N TRP A 1007 29.01 -22.34 -43.01
CA TRP A 1007 27.89 -22.35 -43.95
C TRP A 1007 27.13 -23.69 -43.94
N LEU A 1008 25.82 -23.63 -43.71
CA LEU A 1008 24.97 -24.82 -43.61
C LEU A 1008 24.40 -25.30 -44.95
N GLY A 1009 24.16 -24.37 -45.88
CA GLY A 1009 23.42 -24.63 -47.14
C GLY A 1009 21.89 -24.69 -47.01
N THR A 1010 21.36 -24.72 -45.78
CA THR A 1010 19.93 -24.61 -45.40
C THR A 1010 19.80 -23.51 -44.32
N LEU A 1011 18.58 -23.14 -43.93
CA LEU A 1011 18.32 -22.07 -42.95
C LEU A 1011 18.98 -20.74 -43.36
N THR A 1012 18.94 -20.43 -44.66
CA THR A 1012 19.59 -19.25 -45.23
C THR A 1012 19.08 -17.98 -44.54
N GLY A 1013 19.99 -17.11 -44.11
CA GLY A 1013 19.67 -15.88 -43.38
C GLY A 1013 19.65 -16.02 -41.86
N LEU A 1014 19.78 -17.23 -41.29
CA LEU A 1014 19.97 -17.42 -39.85
C LEU A 1014 21.39 -17.01 -39.44
N THR A 1015 21.51 -16.02 -38.55
CA THR A 1015 22.81 -15.55 -38.04
C THR A 1015 23.23 -16.26 -36.76
N SER A 1016 22.29 -16.86 -36.04
CA SER A 1016 22.51 -17.54 -34.77
C SER A 1016 22.63 -19.05 -34.95
N GLY A 1017 23.85 -19.57 -34.90
CA GLY A 1017 24.15 -21.00 -34.90
C GLY A 1017 25.63 -21.29 -35.08
N LEU A 1018 26.13 -22.33 -34.41
CA LEU A 1018 27.51 -22.80 -34.51
C LEU A 1018 27.53 -24.22 -35.05
N LEU A 1019 28.19 -24.40 -36.18
CA LEU A 1019 28.35 -25.68 -36.85
C LEU A 1019 29.61 -26.40 -36.35
N LEU A 1020 29.45 -27.67 -36.02
CA LEU A 1020 30.49 -28.57 -35.56
C LEU A 1020 30.68 -29.70 -36.57
N SER A 1021 31.94 -30.06 -36.80
CA SER A 1021 32.36 -31.17 -37.65
C SER A 1021 33.10 -32.23 -36.84
N PRO A 1022 33.06 -33.52 -37.25
CA PRO A 1022 33.85 -34.57 -36.60
C PRO A 1022 35.34 -34.23 -36.60
N LEU A 1023 36.03 -34.58 -35.51
CA LEU A 1023 37.49 -34.42 -35.41
C LEU A 1023 38.18 -35.13 -36.59
N PRO A 1024 39.17 -34.49 -37.26
CA PRO A 1024 39.86 -35.08 -38.39
C PRO A 1024 40.67 -36.31 -37.96
N ALA A 1025 40.21 -37.51 -38.32
CA ALA A 1025 40.96 -38.75 -38.14
C ALA A 1025 42.01 -38.89 -39.27
N ASN A 1026 43.30 -38.90 -38.91
CA ASN A 1026 44.43 -39.25 -39.79
C ASN A 1026 44.46 -38.57 -41.18
N ASN A 1027 44.48 -37.23 -41.23
CA ASN A 1027 44.86 -36.42 -42.42
C ASN A 1027 44.10 -36.67 -43.74
N TYR A 1028 43.01 -37.44 -43.76
CA TYR A 1028 42.13 -37.54 -44.92
C TYR A 1028 40.93 -36.62 -44.72
N ARG A 1029 40.89 -35.51 -45.47
CA ARG A 1029 39.65 -34.75 -45.67
C ARG A 1029 38.67 -35.67 -46.40
N LEU A 1030 37.66 -36.17 -45.71
CA LEU A 1030 36.52 -36.77 -46.36
C LEU A 1030 35.79 -35.67 -47.14
N ASP A 1031 35.50 -35.89 -48.43
CA ASP A 1031 34.69 -34.97 -49.23
C ASP A 1031 33.28 -34.75 -48.64
N HIS A 1032 32.83 -35.66 -47.76
CA HIS A 1032 31.55 -35.61 -47.06
C HIS A 1032 31.67 -36.16 -45.63
N TYR A 1033 31.22 -35.39 -44.64
CA TYR A 1033 31.12 -35.86 -43.25
C TYR A 1033 29.93 -36.81 -43.09
N PRO A 1034 30.02 -37.87 -42.26
CA PRO A 1034 28.89 -38.76 -42.01
C PRO A 1034 27.73 -38.03 -41.30
N TYR A 1035 28.05 -37.10 -40.40
CA TYR A 1035 27.12 -36.17 -39.76
C TYR A 1035 27.88 -34.96 -39.21
N ARG A 1036 27.23 -33.80 -39.18
CA ARG A 1036 27.66 -32.56 -38.51
C ARG A 1036 26.61 -32.15 -37.48
N LYS A 1037 27.00 -31.38 -36.46
CA LYS A 1037 26.07 -30.89 -35.41
C LYS A 1037 25.95 -29.39 -35.46
N LEU A 1038 24.74 -28.86 -35.41
CA LEU A 1038 24.45 -27.44 -35.34
C LEU A 1038 23.91 -27.11 -33.95
N ILE A 1039 24.62 -26.26 -33.21
CA ILE A 1039 24.15 -25.70 -31.94
C ILE A 1039 23.43 -24.39 -32.23
N VAL A 1040 22.18 -24.24 -31.80
CA VAL A 1040 21.38 -23.02 -31.97
C VAL A 1040 20.86 -22.56 -30.60
N PRO A 1041 21.12 -21.30 -30.18
CA PRO A 1041 20.59 -20.79 -28.91
C PRO A 1041 19.06 -20.73 -28.95
N PHE A 1042 18.43 -20.89 -27.78
CA PHE A 1042 16.99 -20.75 -27.65
C PHE A 1042 16.59 -19.31 -27.31
N GLY A 1043 15.51 -18.83 -27.90
CA GLY A 1043 14.98 -17.49 -27.66
C GLY A 1043 13.80 -17.16 -28.57
N THR A 1044 13.38 -15.90 -28.53
CA THR A 1044 12.34 -15.39 -29.43
C THR A 1044 12.95 -15.09 -30.79
N ILE A 1045 12.37 -15.61 -31.87
CA ILE A 1045 12.93 -15.43 -33.21
C ILE A 1045 12.46 -14.10 -33.80
N GLN A 1046 13.43 -13.27 -34.20
CA GLN A 1046 13.19 -11.99 -34.87
C GLN A 1046 13.65 -12.06 -36.31
N SER A 1047 12.99 -11.30 -37.17
CA SER A 1047 13.29 -11.26 -38.59
C SER A 1047 13.28 -9.84 -39.11
N GLU A 1048 14.34 -9.48 -39.82
CA GLU A 1048 14.46 -8.18 -40.49
C GLU A 1048 14.70 -8.39 -41.98
N ARG A 1049 13.98 -7.65 -42.82
CA ARG A 1049 14.14 -7.77 -44.27
C ARG A 1049 15.41 -7.04 -44.69
N ASN A 1050 16.38 -7.75 -45.27
CA ASN A 1050 17.56 -7.12 -45.81
C ASN A 1050 17.25 -6.52 -47.20
N PRO A 1051 17.32 -5.18 -47.38
CA PRO A 1051 16.98 -4.54 -48.66
C PRO A 1051 17.92 -4.93 -49.80
N SER A 1052 19.18 -5.26 -49.47
CA SER A 1052 20.22 -5.53 -50.46
C SER A 1052 20.15 -6.93 -51.06
N THR A 1053 19.69 -7.93 -50.29
CA THR A 1053 19.64 -9.34 -50.71
C THR A 1053 18.22 -9.83 -51.01
N ASN A 1054 17.20 -9.02 -50.71
CA ASN A 1054 15.78 -9.34 -50.85
C ASN A 1054 15.37 -10.66 -50.14
N HIS A 1055 16.10 -11.01 -49.08
CA HIS A 1055 15.85 -12.13 -48.17
C HIS A 1055 15.90 -11.61 -46.73
N GLN A 1056 15.17 -12.26 -45.83
CA GLN A 1056 15.19 -11.89 -44.42
C GLN A 1056 16.43 -12.40 -43.68
N THR A 1057 16.97 -11.57 -42.79
CA THR A 1057 17.95 -11.96 -41.78
C THR A 1057 17.18 -12.36 -40.52
N VAL A 1058 17.54 -13.50 -39.94
CA VAL A 1058 16.87 -14.09 -38.78
C VAL A 1058 17.83 -14.12 -37.61
N THR A 1059 17.46 -13.46 -36.51
CA THR A 1059 18.22 -13.36 -35.26
C THR A 1059 17.40 -13.97 -34.12
N ILE A 1060 18.07 -14.37 -33.04
CA ILE A 1060 17.43 -14.97 -31.87
C ILE A 1060 17.64 -14.05 -30.67
N ASP A 1061 16.54 -13.51 -30.12
CA ASP A 1061 16.56 -12.73 -28.89
C ASP A 1061 16.53 -13.66 -27.67
N ARG A 1062 17.66 -13.68 -26.98
CA ARG A 1062 17.96 -14.59 -25.88
C ARG A 1062 17.50 -14.04 -24.53
N SER A 1063 17.13 -12.76 -24.42
CA SER A 1063 16.71 -12.13 -23.15
C SER A 1063 15.49 -12.84 -22.53
N SER A 1064 14.54 -13.22 -23.38
CA SER A 1064 13.34 -13.98 -23.03
C SER A 1064 13.59 -15.43 -22.56
N SER A 1065 14.78 -15.99 -22.79
CA SER A 1065 15.12 -17.40 -22.49
C SER A 1065 15.62 -17.65 -21.06
N ILE A 1066 15.82 -16.59 -20.27
CA ILE A 1066 16.40 -16.69 -18.91
C ILE A 1066 15.49 -17.51 -17.98
N SER A 1067 14.17 -17.38 -18.13
CA SER A 1067 13.15 -18.06 -17.32
C SER A 1067 12.89 -19.53 -17.71
N PHE A 1068 13.40 -19.99 -18.85
CA PHE A 1068 13.18 -21.36 -19.31
C PHE A 1068 14.39 -22.26 -18.98
N PRO A 1069 14.16 -23.56 -18.68
CA PRO A 1069 15.24 -24.50 -18.40
C PRO A 1069 16.10 -24.81 -19.63
N GLN A 1070 15.50 -24.86 -20.82
CA GLN A 1070 16.20 -25.11 -22.08
C GLN A 1070 16.93 -23.84 -22.56
N LYS A 1071 18.24 -23.91 -22.80
CA LYS A 1071 19.06 -22.75 -23.22
C LYS A 1071 19.48 -22.77 -24.69
N TYR A 1072 19.59 -23.95 -25.28
CA TYR A 1072 19.91 -24.15 -26.70
C TYR A 1072 19.34 -25.48 -27.21
N PHE A 1073 19.33 -25.65 -28.53
CA PHE A 1073 19.00 -26.89 -29.21
C PHE A 1073 20.16 -27.35 -30.09
N VAL A 1074 20.25 -28.67 -30.28
CA VAL A 1074 21.22 -29.27 -31.19
C VAL A 1074 20.49 -30.00 -32.32
N PHE A 1075 20.96 -29.76 -33.53
CA PHE A 1075 20.42 -30.35 -34.74
C PHE A 1075 21.51 -31.12 -35.47
N ILE A 1076 21.19 -32.33 -35.95
CA ILE A 1076 22.11 -33.15 -36.74
C ILE A 1076 21.89 -32.87 -38.22
N LEU A 1077 22.95 -32.41 -38.89
CA LEU A 1077 23.05 -32.35 -40.35
C LEU A 1077 23.55 -33.71 -40.86
N ASN A 1078 22.70 -34.44 -41.57
CA ASN A 1078 23.11 -35.67 -42.25
C ASN A 1078 23.43 -35.38 -43.72
N ASP A 1079 24.72 -35.25 -44.04
CA ASP A 1079 25.16 -34.85 -45.38
C ASP A 1079 24.85 -35.87 -46.48
N ARG A 1080 24.60 -37.15 -46.10
CA ARG A 1080 24.19 -38.21 -47.03
C ARG A 1080 22.70 -38.13 -47.35
N LEU A 1081 21.86 -37.95 -46.33
CA LEU A 1081 20.41 -37.85 -46.50
C LEU A 1081 19.96 -36.44 -46.92
N LYS A 1082 20.80 -35.42 -46.72
CA LYS A 1082 20.50 -34.00 -46.92
C LYS A 1082 19.33 -33.52 -46.07
N ILE A 1083 19.29 -33.99 -44.82
CA ILE A 1083 18.22 -33.71 -43.85
C ILE A 1083 18.83 -33.10 -42.59
N LEU A 1084 18.16 -32.07 -42.06
CA LEU A 1084 18.39 -31.52 -40.73
C LEU A 1084 17.33 -32.07 -39.76
N GLN A 1085 17.77 -32.65 -38.64
CA GLN A 1085 16.88 -33.30 -37.66
C GLN A 1085 17.23 -32.85 -36.22
N SER A 1086 16.22 -32.80 -35.35
CA SER A 1086 16.44 -32.59 -33.91
C SER A 1086 16.85 -33.90 -33.24
N THR A 1087 17.73 -33.79 -32.23
CA THR A 1087 18.20 -34.91 -31.43
C THR A 1087 17.20 -35.36 -30.37
N ASP A 1088 16.30 -34.45 -29.95
CA ASP A 1088 15.55 -34.58 -28.71
C ASP A 1088 14.06 -34.21 -28.88
N SER A 1089 13.32 -34.23 -27.76
CA SER A 1089 11.89 -33.96 -27.51
C SER A 1089 11.07 -33.19 -28.57
N PRO A 1090 9.72 -33.30 -28.55
CA PRO A 1090 8.85 -32.55 -29.46
C PRO A 1090 9.15 -31.04 -29.55
N THR A 1091 9.59 -30.43 -28.45
CA THR A 1091 10.02 -29.04 -28.38
C THR A 1091 11.14 -28.69 -29.37
N GLY A 1092 12.14 -29.57 -29.53
CA GLY A 1092 13.26 -29.35 -30.45
C GLY A 1092 12.83 -29.45 -31.92
N TRP A 1093 11.92 -30.38 -32.24
CA TRP A 1093 11.32 -30.49 -33.57
C TRP A 1093 10.46 -29.28 -33.92
N LEU A 1094 9.68 -28.78 -32.96
CA LEU A 1094 8.90 -27.55 -33.12
C LEU A 1094 9.80 -26.33 -33.37
N TYR A 1095 10.89 -26.19 -32.62
CA TYR A 1095 11.83 -25.09 -32.80
C TYR A 1095 12.53 -25.16 -34.17
N LEU A 1096 12.92 -26.36 -34.62
CA LEU A 1096 13.47 -26.55 -35.97
C LEU A 1096 12.47 -26.18 -37.07
N ALA A 1097 11.20 -26.55 -36.91
CA ALA A 1097 10.14 -26.17 -37.84
C ALA A 1097 9.96 -24.65 -37.89
N LEU A 1098 10.00 -23.97 -36.74
CA LEU A 1098 9.95 -22.51 -36.66
C LEU A 1098 11.15 -21.86 -37.39
N LEU A 1099 12.38 -22.37 -37.20
CA LEU A 1099 13.56 -21.87 -37.89
C LEU A 1099 13.44 -22.00 -39.42
N HIS A 1100 12.98 -23.15 -39.92
CA HIS A 1100 12.73 -23.34 -41.35
C HIS A 1100 11.62 -22.42 -41.89
N ALA A 1101 10.56 -22.19 -41.12
CA ALA A 1101 9.47 -21.29 -41.50
C ALA A 1101 9.98 -19.85 -41.63
N MET A 1102 10.75 -19.38 -40.64
CA MET A 1102 11.27 -18.01 -40.57
C MET A 1102 12.38 -17.72 -41.58
N THR A 1103 13.12 -18.75 -42.03
CA THR A 1103 14.17 -18.64 -43.06
C THR A 1103 13.68 -19.03 -44.47
N SER A 1104 12.37 -19.12 -44.67
CA SER A 1104 11.81 -19.57 -45.95
C SER A 1104 11.95 -18.54 -47.07
N HIS A 1105 12.24 -19.04 -48.27
CA HIS A 1105 12.29 -18.28 -49.52
C HIS A 1105 11.45 -18.99 -50.60
N PRO A 1106 10.93 -18.27 -51.63
CA PRO A 1106 10.20 -18.90 -52.74
C PRO A 1106 11.03 -19.91 -53.56
N LEU A 1107 12.36 -19.89 -53.44
CA LEU A 1107 13.26 -20.85 -54.08
C LEU A 1107 13.79 -21.86 -53.05
N PRO A 1108 13.89 -23.15 -53.40
CA PRO A 1108 14.45 -24.16 -52.51
C PRO A 1108 15.89 -23.89 -52.11
N ASP A 1109 16.27 -24.33 -50.91
CA ASP A 1109 17.66 -24.22 -50.44
C ASP A 1109 18.59 -25.27 -51.09
N GLN A 1110 19.89 -24.99 -51.14
CA GLN A 1110 20.89 -25.85 -51.78
C GLN A 1110 21.06 -27.21 -51.10
N TYR A 1111 20.83 -27.29 -49.78
CA TYR A 1111 21.08 -28.49 -49.00
C TYR A 1111 19.91 -29.46 -49.08
N THR A 1112 18.73 -29.06 -48.59
CA THR A 1112 17.52 -29.90 -48.52
C THR A 1112 16.80 -30.01 -49.86
N ARG A 1113 17.04 -29.07 -50.79
CA ARG A 1113 16.29 -28.94 -52.06
C ARG A 1113 14.80 -28.70 -51.88
N MET A 1114 14.37 -28.24 -50.69
CA MET A 1114 13.01 -27.82 -50.37
C MET A 1114 13.01 -26.34 -49.98
N THR A 1115 11.85 -25.68 -50.05
CA THR A 1115 11.69 -24.36 -49.42
C THR A 1115 11.57 -24.53 -47.90
N GLY A 1116 11.95 -23.48 -47.14
CA GLY A 1116 11.81 -23.48 -45.69
C GLY A 1116 10.38 -23.76 -45.23
N MET A 1117 9.38 -23.21 -45.92
CA MET A 1117 7.97 -23.46 -45.67
C MET A 1117 7.57 -24.93 -45.90
N GLU A 1118 7.98 -25.54 -47.02
CA GLU A 1118 7.70 -26.97 -47.27
C GLU A 1118 8.34 -27.85 -46.18
N ARG A 1119 9.58 -27.53 -45.80
CA ARG A 1119 10.29 -28.28 -44.76
C ARG A 1119 9.65 -28.08 -43.38
N ALA A 1120 9.22 -26.88 -43.03
CA ALA A 1120 8.51 -26.60 -41.79
C ALA A 1120 7.18 -27.38 -41.71
N PHE A 1121 6.39 -27.38 -42.78
CA PHE A 1121 5.15 -28.17 -42.81
C PHE A 1121 5.40 -29.68 -42.76
N GLN A 1122 6.47 -30.17 -43.38
CA GLN A 1122 6.86 -31.56 -43.27
C GLN A 1122 7.20 -31.94 -41.83
N LEU A 1123 7.93 -31.08 -41.10
CA LEU A 1123 8.28 -31.30 -39.70
C LEU A 1123 7.06 -31.25 -38.78
N LEU A 1124 6.19 -30.24 -38.91
CA LEU A 1124 4.99 -30.10 -38.08
C LEU A 1124 3.99 -31.25 -38.25
N ASN A 1125 3.95 -31.88 -39.42
CA ASN A 1125 3.13 -33.06 -39.68
C ASN A 1125 3.83 -34.40 -39.37
N SER A 1126 5.11 -34.37 -38.99
CA SER A 1126 5.84 -35.57 -38.59
C SER A 1126 5.51 -35.94 -37.15
N ALA A 1127 5.65 -37.23 -36.79
CA ALA A 1127 5.45 -37.70 -35.42
C ALA A 1127 6.39 -37.01 -34.40
N GLY A 1128 7.51 -36.42 -34.85
CA GLY A 1128 8.46 -35.73 -33.98
C GLY A 1128 7.91 -34.48 -33.30
N CYS A 1129 6.92 -33.78 -33.89
CA CYS A 1129 6.29 -32.60 -33.27
C CYS A 1129 5.08 -32.94 -32.38
N TRP A 1130 4.68 -34.21 -32.31
CA TRP A 1130 3.51 -34.64 -31.55
C TRP A 1130 3.94 -35.17 -30.18
N SER A 1131 3.16 -34.86 -29.15
CA SER A 1131 3.44 -35.24 -27.77
C SER A 1131 2.35 -36.18 -27.26
N ASP A 1132 2.74 -37.17 -26.47
CA ASP A 1132 1.87 -38.05 -25.69
C ASP A 1132 1.54 -37.48 -24.29
N GLN A 1133 2.03 -36.27 -24.00
CA GLN A 1133 1.79 -35.50 -22.77
C GLN A 1133 1.39 -34.05 -23.08
N PRO A 1134 0.79 -33.32 -22.12
CA PRO A 1134 0.56 -31.89 -22.25
C PRO A 1134 1.86 -31.13 -22.55
N PHE A 1135 1.82 -30.21 -23.52
CA PHE A 1135 2.97 -29.37 -23.88
C PHE A 1135 3.36 -28.46 -22.71
N ASP A 1136 4.67 -28.37 -22.46
CA ASP A 1136 5.23 -27.46 -21.48
C ASP A 1136 5.16 -25.99 -21.97
N ALA A 1137 5.46 -25.06 -21.06
CA ALA A 1137 5.41 -23.63 -21.36
C ALA A 1137 6.33 -23.23 -22.54
N VAL A 1138 7.46 -23.92 -22.72
CA VAL A 1138 8.40 -23.70 -23.82
C VAL A 1138 7.77 -24.08 -25.16
N SER A 1139 7.20 -25.28 -25.26
CA SER A 1139 6.57 -25.76 -26.48
C SER A 1139 5.36 -24.92 -26.87
N LEU A 1140 4.54 -24.49 -25.90
CA LEU A 1140 3.41 -23.59 -26.13
C LEU A 1140 3.88 -22.22 -26.64
N ASN A 1141 4.99 -21.69 -26.12
CA ASN A 1141 5.57 -20.45 -26.63
C ASN A 1141 6.03 -20.59 -28.09
N ILE A 1142 6.73 -21.68 -28.44
CA ILE A 1142 7.17 -21.95 -29.83
C ILE A 1142 5.97 -22.10 -30.76
N LEU A 1143 4.92 -22.82 -30.36
CA LEU A 1143 3.68 -22.96 -31.15
C LEU A 1143 2.97 -21.62 -31.34
N GLY A 1144 3.00 -20.74 -30.32
CA GLY A 1144 2.52 -19.36 -30.44
C GLY A 1144 3.32 -18.54 -31.46
N GLN A 1145 4.64 -18.70 -31.48
CA GLN A 1145 5.51 -18.06 -32.49
C GLN A 1145 5.24 -18.60 -33.90
N ILE A 1146 5.04 -19.92 -34.06
CA ILE A 1146 4.67 -20.51 -35.37
C ILE A 1146 3.32 -19.97 -35.84
N ALA A 1147 2.32 -19.94 -34.95
CA ALA A 1147 0.98 -19.45 -35.27
C ALA A 1147 0.99 -17.98 -35.74
N SER A 1148 1.86 -17.14 -35.15
CA SER A 1148 1.95 -15.71 -35.47
C SER A 1148 2.55 -15.39 -36.85
N ILE A 1149 3.14 -16.38 -37.53
CA ILE A 1149 3.57 -16.28 -38.94
C ILE A 1149 2.35 -16.19 -39.87
N SER A 1150 1.19 -16.72 -39.45
CA SER A 1150 -0.03 -16.67 -40.26
C SER A 1150 -0.60 -15.24 -40.33
N PRO A 1151 -1.20 -14.84 -41.46
CA PRO A 1151 -1.94 -13.59 -41.54
C PRO A 1151 -3.11 -13.59 -40.56
N LYS A 1152 -3.43 -12.43 -39.97
CA LYS A 1152 -4.56 -12.29 -39.06
C LYS A 1152 -5.83 -12.01 -39.85
N VAL A 1153 -6.89 -12.78 -39.58
CA VAL A 1153 -8.21 -12.57 -40.18
C VAL A 1153 -9.08 -11.84 -39.18
N ASN A 1154 -9.43 -10.60 -39.49
CA ASN A 1154 -10.31 -9.73 -38.72
C ASN A 1154 -11.60 -9.46 -39.54
N TYR A 1155 -12.63 -8.91 -38.89
CA TYR A 1155 -13.85 -8.47 -39.57
C TYR A 1155 -14.11 -6.98 -39.35
N TYR A 1156 -14.70 -6.30 -40.34
CA TYR A 1156 -15.08 -4.90 -40.23
C TYR A 1156 -16.60 -4.69 -40.40
N PRO A 1157 -17.26 -3.96 -39.48
CA PRO A 1157 -16.74 -3.50 -38.18
C PRO A 1157 -16.54 -4.69 -37.21
N GLU A 1158 -15.69 -4.54 -36.18
CA GLU A 1158 -15.23 -5.66 -35.31
C GLU A 1158 -16.34 -6.51 -34.67
N HIS A 1159 -17.53 -5.93 -34.48
CA HIS A 1159 -18.68 -6.60 -33.89
C HIS A 1159 -19.58 -7.33 -34.91
N LEU A 1160 -19.22 -7.34 -36.21
CA LEU A 1160 -19.98 -7.97 -37.29
C LEU A 1160 -19.07 -8.78 -38.22
N THR A 1161 -19.46 -10.02 -38.52
CA THR A 1161 -18.79 -10.91 -39.49
C THR A 1161 -19.25 -10.63 -40.94
N CYS A 1162 -19.39 -9.37 -41.33
CA CYS A 1162 -19.94 -8.99 -42.64
C CYS A 1162 -18.88 -8.66 -43.71
N MET A 1163 -17.66 -8.30 -43.32
CA MET A 1163 -16.55 -8.04 -44.24
C MET A 1163 -15.24 -8.56 -43.66
N GLU A 1164 -14.62 -9.52 -44.32
CA GLU A 1164 -13.32 -10.07 -43.93
C GLU A 1164 -12.20 -9.09 -44.28
N LYS A 1165 -11.31 -8.82 -43.32
CA LYS A 1165 -10.11 -8.01 -43.45
C LYS A 1165 -8.90 -8.85 -43.04
N ILE A 1166 -7.98 -9.08 -43.97
CA ILE A 1166 -6.75 -9.83 -43.70
C ILE A 1166 -5.62 -8.84 -43.42
N ASP A 1167 -5.12 -8.86 -42.18
CA ASP A 1167 -3.96 -8.08 -41.74
C ASP A 1167 -2.71 -8.97 -41.81
N TRP A 1168 -1.89 -8.73 -42.83
CA TRP A 1168 -0.60 -9.41 -42.99
C TRP A 1168 0.44 -8.82 -42.03
N ASN A 1169 1.35 -9.66 -41.53
CA ASN A 1169 2.43 -9.21 -40.68
C ASN A 1169 3.47 -8.42 -41.51
N SER A 1170 3.48 -7.09 -41.37
CA SER A 1170 4.39 -6.19 -42.08
C SER A 1170 5.78 -6.08 -41.45
N ASN A 1171 6.01 -6.71 -40.29
CA ASN A 1171 7.25 -6.57 -39.52
C ASN A 1171 8.31 -7.56 -40.01
N GLY A 1172 8.83 -7.34 -41.21
CA GLY A 1172 10.04 -8.01 -41.74
C GLY A 1172 9.82 -9.33 -42.49
N LEU A 1173 8.63 -9.94 -42.42
CA LEU A 1173 8.34 -11.22 -43.08
C LEU A 1173 7.79 -11.03 -44.52
N PRO A 1174 8.33 -11.73 -45.54
CA PRO A 1174 7.73 -11.74 -46.88
C PRO A 1174 6.31 -12.30 -46.90
N TYR A 1175 5.41 -11.72 -47.71
CA TYR A 1175 4.03 -12.21 -47.86
C TYR A 1175 3.96 -13.67 -48.33
N SER A 1176 4.92 -14.11 -49.16
CA SER A 1176 4.96 -15.46 -49.73
C SER A 1176 5.17 -16.58 -48.71
N MET A 1177 5.59 -16.26 -47.48
CA MET A 1177 5.78 -17.26 -46.43
C MET A 1177 4.72 -17.22 -45.32
N GLN A 1178 3.83 -16.22 -45.33
CA GLN A 1178 2.76 -16.09 -44.33
C GLN A 1178 1.55 -16.95 -44.74
N HIS A 1179 1.64 -18.26 -44.47
CA HIS A 1179 0.60 -19.23 -44.85
C HIS A 1179 -0.30 -19.59 -43.66
N PHE A 1180 -1.63 -19.55 -43.83
CA PHE A 1180 -2.62 -19.88 -42.78
C PHE A 1180 -2.46 -21.27 -42.15
N GLY A 1181 -1.81 -22.18 -42.87
CA GLY A 1181 -1.51 -23.54 -42.40
C GLY A 1181 -0.70 -23.58 -41.09
N TYR A 1182 0.14 -22.57 -40.80
CA TYR A 1182 0.90 -22.55 -39.56
C TYR A 1182 -0.01 -22.46 -38.34
N TYR A 1183 -0.98 -21.53 -38.35
CA TYR A 1183 -1.98 -21.41 -37.29
C TYR A 1183 -2.83 -22.67 -37.16
N LEU A 1184 -3.32 -23.22 -38.27
CA LEU A 1184 -4.17 -24.42 -38.26
C LEU A 1184 -3.46 -25.63 -37.67
N ILE A 1185 -2.19 -25.86 -38.03
CA ILE A 1185 -1.42 -26.99 -37.52
C ILE A 1185 -1.02 -26.75 -36.06
N ALA A 1186 -0.60 -25.54 -35.68
CA ALA A 1186 -0.26 -25.21 -34.30
C ALA A 1186 -1.47 -25.40 -33.36
N LYS A 1187 -2.65 -24.92 -33.78
CA LYS A 1187 -3.91 -25.14 -33.06
C LYS A 1187 -4.21 -26.63 -32.90
N LYS A 1188 -4.10 -27.40 -33.98
CA LYS A 1188 -4.32 -28.86 -33.94
C LYS A 1188 -3.38 -29.57 -32.95
N LEU A 1189 -2.11 -29.17 -32.88
CA LEU A 1189 -1.13 -29.73 -31.94
C LEU A 1189 -1.48 -29.37 -30.49
N ILE A 1190 -1.84 -28.11 -30.22
CA ILE A 1190 -2.27 -27.66 -28.88
C ILE A 1190 -3.54 -28.40 -28.44
N ASP A 1191 -4.57 -28.43 -29.28
CA ASP A 1191 -5.85 -29.09 -29.00
C ASP A 1191 -5.63 -30.58 -28.71
N SER A 1192 -4.81 -31.26 -29.52
CA SER A 1192 -4.48 -32.68 -29.32
C SER A 1192 -3.73 -32.92 -28.01
N SER A 1193 -2.80 -32.03 -27.66
CA SER A 1193 -2.02 -32.12 -26.41
C SER A 1193 -2.88 -31.90 -25.16
N GLN A 1194 -3.85 -30.97 -25.22
CA GLN A 1194 -4.78 -30.70 -24.12
C GLN A 1194 -5.69 -31.88 -23.79
N LEU A 1195 -5.94 -32.79 -24.74
CA LEU A 1195 -6.69 -34.03 -24.49
C LEU A 1195 -6.00 -34.92 -23.45
N PHE A 1196 -4.70 -34.77 -23.21
CA PHE A 1196 -3.95 -35.53 -22.22
C PHE A 1196 -3.99 -34.92 -20.80
N ASN A 1197 -4.56 -33.72 -20.61
CA ASN A 1197 -4.59 -33.01 -19.31
C ASN A 1197 -5.29 -33.78 -18.18
N PHE A 1198 -6.14 -34.77 -18.47
CA PHE A 1198 -6.81 -35.56 -17.44
C PHE A 1198 -5.87 -36.58 -16.76
N MET A 1199 -4.74 -36.94 -17.39
CA MET A 1199 -3.77 -37.90 -16.87
C MET A 1199 -2.61 -37.24 -16.11
N TYR A 1200 -2.49 -35.92 -16.17
CA TYR A 1200 -1.37 -35.16 -15.61
C TYR A 1200 -1.87 -34.02 -14.71
N PRO A 1201 -1.14 -33.63 -13.65
CA PRO A 1201 -1.51 -32.50 -12.80
C PRO A 1201 -1.66 -31.22 -13.64
N LEU A 1202 -2.70 -30.43 -13.39
CA LEU A 1202 -2.99 -29.20 -14.13
C LEU A 1202 -1.78 -28.25 -14.13
N LEU A 1203 -1.08 -28.18 -15.26
CA LEU A 1203 -0.05 -27.18 -15.53
C LEU A 1203 -0.67 -25.79 -15.76
N PRO A 1204 0.10 -24.69 -15.59
CA PRO A 1204 -0.37 -23.33 -15.79
C PRO A 1204 -1.05 -23.16 -17.16
N ARG A 1205 -2.20 -22.46 -17.17
CA ARG A 1205 -2.96 -22.17 -18.40
C ARG A 1205 -2.06 -21.49 -19.44
N ALA A 1206 -2.25 -21.86 -20.71
CA ALA A 1206 -1.60 -21.26 -21.87
C ALA A 1206 -1.68 -19.71 -21.81
N PRO A 1207 -0.66 -18.99 -22.31
CA PRO A 1207 -0.76 -17.54 -22.46
C PRO A 1207 -2.00 -17.22 -23.30
N ASP A 1208 -2.84 -16.31 -22.81
CA ASP A 1208 -4.03 -15.83 -23.52
C ASP A 1208 -3.61 -15.38 -24.92
N LEU A 1209 -3.95 -16.18 -25.95
CA LEU A 1209 -3.79 -15.83 -27.36
C LEU A 1209 -4.69 -14.66 -27.79
N TYR A 1210 -5.32 -13.98 -26.83
CA TYR A 1210 -6.29 -12.92 -27.03
C TYR A 1210 -5.92 -11.70 -26.19
N GLY A 1211 -5.58 -10.61 -26.87
CA GLY A 1211 -5.66 -9.30 -26.25
C GLY A 1211 -7.07 -9.10 -25.70
N LYS A 1212 -7.15 -8.69 -24.42
CA LYS A 1212 -8.35 -8.31 -23.66
C LYS A 1212 -9.60 -8.10 -24.52
N ASN A 1213 -10.40 -9.15 -24.66
CA ASN A 1213 -11.86 -9.11 -24.77
C ASN A 1213 -12.39 -10.52 -24.53
N ARG A 1214 -12.83 -10.78 -23.29
CA ARG A 1214 -13.68 -11.93 -22.98
C ARG A 1214 -15.01 -11.75 -23.70
N LEU A 1215 -15.16 -12.38 -24.86
CA LEU A 1215 -16.46 -12.75 -25.41
C LEU A 1215 -16.40 -14.22 -25.84
N GLU A 1216 -17.46 -14.91 -25.48
CA GLU A 1216 -17.69 -16.35 -25.52
C GLU A 1216 -17.22 -17.10 -26.78
N PHE A 1217 -16.80 -18.35 -26.57
CA PHE A 1217 -16.76 -19.40 -27.58
C PHE A 1217 -18.15 -19.55 -28.24
N LYS A 1218 -18.38 -18.85 -29.35
CA LYS A 1218 -19.56 -19.04 -30.21
C LYS A 1218 -19.33 -18.65 -31.66
N TRP A 1219 -18.10 -18.80 -32.18
CA TRP A 1219 -17.82 -18.50 -33.58
C TRP A 1219 -16.81 -19.50 -34.13
N PHE A 1220 -17.31 -20.63 -34.65
CA PHE A 1220 -16.76 -21.46 -35.74
C PHE A 1220 -17.42 -22.86 -35.87
N THR A 1221 -18.54 -23.14 -35.17
CA THR A 1221 -19.31 -24.40 -35.33
C THR A 1221 -20.06 -24.53 -36.66
N LEU A 1222 -19.97 -23.58 -37.59
CA LEU A 1222 -20.69 -23.59 -38.88
C LEU A 1222 -19.80 -23.68 -40.12
N PHE A 1223 -18.48 -23.61 -40.00
CA PHE A 1223 -17.55 -23.80 -41.13
C PHE A 1223 -17.02 -25.24 -41.25
N ASP A 1224 -17.06 -26.01 -40.16
CA ASP A 1224 -16.70 -27.44 -40.17
C ASP A 1224 -17.69 -28.30 -40.96
N ALA A 1225 -18.97 -27.93 -41.02
CA ALA A 1225 -19.98 -28.73 -41.73
C ALA A 1225 -19.83 -28.68 -43.26
N THR A 1226 -19.37 -27.55 -43.81
CA THR A 1226 -19.31 -27.33 -45.26
C THR A 1226 -17.99 -27.77 -45.88
N PHE A 1227 -16.88 -27.73 -45.14
CA PHE A 1227 -15.58 -28.21 -45.65
C PHE A 1227 -15.44 -29.73 -45.57
N TRP A 1228 -16.08 -30.38 -44.58
CA TRP A 1228 -16.14 -31.84 -44.46
C TRP A 1228 -16.97 -32.50 -45.60
N LEU A 1229 -17.91 -31.75 -46.20
CA LEU A 1229 -18.71 -32.21 -47.34
C LEU A 1229 -18.01 -32.10 -48.71
N LEU A 1230 -16.96 -31.29 -48.84
CA LEU A 1230 -16.23 -31.11 -50.10
C LEU A 1230 -15.09 -32.12 -50.31
N PHE A 1231 -14.59 -32.76 -49.25
CA PHE A 1231 -13.49 -33.74 -49.34
C PHE A 1231 -13.91 -35.22 -49.31
N ASN A 1232 -15.20 -35.53 -49.10
CA ASN A 1232 -15.69 -36.91 -48.97
C ASN A 1232 -16.59 -37.44 -50.11
N SER A 1233 -16.71 -36.73 -51.25
CA SER A 1233 -17.56 -37.19 -52.36
C SER A 1233 -16.88 -38.08 -53.42
N LYS A 1234 -15.70 -38.66 -53.13
CA LYS A 1234 -15.08 -39.69 -53.99
C LYS A 1234 -14.36 -40.76 -53.20
N LYS A 1235 -15.12 -41.61 -52.49
CA LYS A 1235 -14.71 -42.99 -52.19
C LYS A 1235 -15.91 -43.82 -51.72
N THR A 1236 -16.83 -44.07 -52.63
CA THR A 1236 -17.75 -45.21 -52.58
C THR A 1236 -17.64 -45.96 -53.90
N ASN A 1237 -16.76 -46.97 -53.93
CA ASN A 1237 -17.03 -48.24 -54.60
C ASN A 1237 -15.86 -49.22 -54.42
N ARG A 1238 -16.21 -50.37 -53.82
CA ARG A 1238 -15.62 -51.71 -53.92
C ARG A 1238 -14.36 -52.06 -53.11
N GLN A 1239 -14.64 -53.02 -52.21
CA GLN A 1239 -13.84 -54.10 -51.62
C GLN A 1239 -12.68 -53.73 -50.70
#